data_AF-A0AAQ4FNB6-F1
#
_entry.id   AF-A0AAQ4FNB6-F1
#
_cell.length_a   1.000
_cell.length_b   1.000
_cell.length_c   1.000
_cell.angle_alpha   90.00
_cell.angle_beta   90.00
_cell.angle_gamma   90.00
#
_symmetry.space_group_name_H-M   'P 1'
#
loop_
_entity.id
_entity.type
_entity.pdbx_description
1 polymer ?
#
loop_
_entity_poly.entity_id
_entity_poly.type
_entity_poly.pdbx_seq_one_letter_code
_entity_poly.pdbx_strand_id
1 'polypeptide(L)'
;MAKVGKIDTFDERSDSFESYLERFELYVLANDVAEGKKLAVFLTVVGPRVYEVLKNLLVPNSPASKTYDEVTALLETHYSPRKAVIAERCRFNRKLQLEQETVAEFIVQLKHLARTCEFGKFLDEALRDRLVAGLRCVDTQRELVAAEKLTFEEACKIALNRELATTQTQQVKLEELKRIPQRRSGLEVDVLSQGYRAKDNYRSKTEPVECFRCGKRHAANNCRYRKYKCHNCGEQGHLKSKCRQRTGKRNALNAIDNSADESDEEQEIYSMTTNKSAYYVTVLVEGQALRMQIDTGASVTVMPKSVFLQCIQIGVVLNIGTSLICPHLSAGRLQSYGFLYDGTEDAPGNQGLHDSALALQWIQDNIAVFGGDPGEVTLFGWSAGGIATGFHLLSPGSKHLFKGATMQSGPVTKKDRTKERSLMLRYTNDFAQIFGCSNGSSDINLSSELVSCLRNVNASLISSVEQTFADEGSRLFEPIFGDEFLPVEPSEAAFLGDKDVLIGYVANEGSIMLYESFRDTFSQILPPRKINKVEMIHFLGTLYPDLSLPDLIHLQQIYMGNIQENDYKGLRQALSDIKSDEHVLCATFETAERLADAAASADGGNGVYVYEMNYVSACNKRQPWFGVTHGDEIPFVFGRPFDFDGGCTRDIPFSRAVIELWSSFAKARAPIGPNGNKWPMFLPNSMTVFNITSEGSAVSSVKMGSRCNALKDLGLY
;
A
#
# COMPACT_ATOMS: atom_id res chain seq x y z
N MET A 1 31.64 38.11 36.27
CA MET A 1 30.36 37.38 36.08
C MET A 1 30.64 35.89 36.26
N ALA A 2 29.69 35.10 36.75
CA ALA A 2 29.85 33.65 36.83
C ALA A 2 29.95 33.10 35.40
N LYS A 3 31.00 32.33 35.10
CA LYS A 3 31.18 31.72 33.78
C LYS A 3 30.04 30.72 33.52
N VAL A 4 29.41 30.82 32.36
CA VAL A 4 28.30 29.94 31.97
C VAL A 4 28.87 28.54 31.66
N GLY A 5 28.15 27.50 32.07
CA GLY A 5 28.60 26.10 32.09
C GLY A 5 29.01 25.49 30.74
N LYS A 6 29.37 24.20 30.75
CA LYS A 6 29.89 23.46 29.60
C LYS A 6 28.92 23.49 28.40
N ILE A 7 29.43 23.82 27.22
CA ILE A 7 28.72 23.61 25.95
C ILE A 7 28.89 22.15 25.52
N ASP A 8 27.82 21.51 25.08
CA ASP A 8 27.87 20.15 24.51
C ASP A 8 28.64 20.16 23.20
N THR A 9 29.37 19.08 22.90
CA THR A 9 30.13 18.95 21.65
C THR A 9 29.19 18.83 20.45
N PHE A 10 29.66 19.20 19.26
CA PHE A 10 28.89 19.03 18.03
C PHE A 10 28.62 17.53 17.74
N ASP A 11 27.35 17.16 17.59
CA ASP A 11 26.93 15.85 17.12
C ASP A 11 26.25 15.97 15.76
N GLU A 12 26.90 15.41 14.74
CA GLU A 12 26.43 15.39 13.35
C GLU A 12 25.06 14.71 13.16
N ARG A 13 24.60 13.89 14.13
CA ARG A 13 23.34 13.16 14.04
C ARG A 13 22.14 13.95 14.57
N SER A 14 22.37 14.89 15.48
CA SER A 14 21.32 15.65 16.15
C SER A 14 21.34 17.15 15.87
N ASP A 15 22.51 17.71 15.54
CA ASP A 15 22.71 19.16 15.45
C ASP A 15 23.05 19.59 14.03
N SER A 16 22.56 20.76 13.60
CA SER A 16 23.14 21.44 12.43
C SER A 16 24.40 22.19 12.86
N PHE A 17 25.42 22.21 12.00
CA PHE A 17 26.68 22.88 12.31
C PHE A 17 26.48 24.40 12.50
N GLU A 18 25.57 25.00 11.75
CA GLU A 18 25.14 26.40 11.91
C GLU A 18 24.57 26.68 13.31
N SER A 19 23.63 25.85 13.79
CA SER A 19 23.06 26.02 15.13
C SER A 19 24.06 25.69 16.25
N TYR A 20 25.09 24.90 15.98
CA TYR A 20 26.21 24.73 16.91
C TYR A 20 27.08 26.00 16.97
N LEU A 21 27.40 26.62 15.82
CA LEU A 21 28.15 27.87 15.77
C LEU A 21 27.41 29.02 16.47
N GLU A 22 26.10 29.15 16.25
CA GLU A 22 25.27 30.15 16.95
C GLU A 22 25.36 29.98 18.48
N ARG A 23 25.25 28.74 18.98
CA ARG A 23 25.41 28.45 20.42
C ARG A 23 26.83 28.75 20.91
N PHE A 24 27.84 28.48 20.09
CA PHE A 24 29.22 28.79 20.42
C PHE A 24 29.48 30.31 20.49
N GLU A 25 28.92 31.10 19.58
CA GLU A 25 29.00 32.57 19.62
C GLU A 25 28.31 33.13 20.87
N LEU A 26 27.14 32.59 21.23
CA LEU A 26 26.47 32.93 22.50
C LEU A 26 27.32 32.52 23.72
N TYR A 27 28.01 31.38 23.65
CA TYR A 27 28.93 30.94 24.70
C TYR A 27 30.17 31.84 24.84
N VAL A 28 30.74 32.30 23.72
CA VAL A 28 31.84 33.28 23.67
C VAL A 28 31.41 34.59 24.31
N LEU A 29 30.23 35.09 23.95
CA LEU A 29 29.64 36.32 24.48
C LEU A 29 29.36 36.20 25.98
N ALA A 30 28.74 35.10 26.41
CA ALA A 30 28.37 34.89 27.81
C ALA A 30 29.57 34.69 28.75
N ASN A 31 30.75 34.36 28.21
CA ASN A 31 31.96 34.10 28.99
C ASN A 31 33.07 35.16 28.80
N ASP A 32 32.77 36.27 28.12
CA ASP A 32 33.73 37.34 27.80
C ASP A 32 35.04 36.78 27.19
N VAL A 33 34.93 35.83 26.26
CA VAL A 33 36.12 35.19 25.65
C VAL A 33 36.79 36.20 24.72
N ALA A 34 38.05 36.54 25.02
CA ALA A 34 38.84 37.45 24.19
C ALA A 34 39.05 36.90 22.77
N GLU A 35 39.01 37.78 21.77
CA GLU A 35 39.07 37.43 20.34
C GLU A 35 40.27 36.54 19.98
N GLY A 36 41.46 36.87 20.50
CA GLY A 36 42.69 36.08 20.27
C GLY A 36 42.68 34.68 20.90
N LYS A 37 41.66 34.33 21.70
CA LYS A 37 41.47 33.01 22.31
C LYS A 37 40.28 32.25 21.72
N LYS A 38 39.49 32.87 20.85
CA LYS A 38 38.24 32.33 20.30
C LYS A 38 38.47 31.00 19.58
N LEU A 39 39.48 30.93 18.71
CA LEU A 39 39.85 29.69 18.02
C LEU A 39 40.30 28.59 18.99
N ALA A 40 41.16 28.92 19.96
CA ALA A 40 41.65 27.93 20.92
C ALA A 40 40.50 27.33 21.75
N VAL A 41 39.55 28.17 22.17
CA VAL A 41 38.35 27.70 22.87
C VAL A 41 37.49 26.85 21.95
N PHE A 42 37.23 27.30 20.72
CA PHE A 42 36.45 26.55 19.72
C PHE A 42 37.00 25.13 19.49
N LEU A 43 38.30 25.01 19.21
CA LEU A 43 38.95 23.73 18.95
C LEU A 43 38.88 22.76 20.15
N THR A 44 38.79 23.27 21.38
CA THR A 44 38.67 22.43 22.58
C THR A 44 37.25 21.98 22.88
N VAL A 45 36.23 22.72 22.44
CA VAL A 45 34.82 22.44 22.76
C VAL A 45 34.05 21.77 21.62
N VAL A 46 34.51 21.92 20.37
CA VAL A 46 33.86 21.35 19.17
C VAL A 46 33.79 19.82 19.17
N GLY A 47 34.69 19.17 19.92
CA GLY A 47 34.71 17.73 20.13
C GLY A 47 35.78 17.00 19.31
N PRO A 48 36.19 15.80 19.76
CA PRO A 48 37.36 15.09 19.21
C PRO A 48 37.17 14.67 17.76
N ARG A 49 35.94 14.31 17.35
CA ARG A 49 35.65 13.84 15.99
C ARG A 49 35.77 14.96 14.96
N VAL A 50 35.24 16.13 15.26
CA VAL A 50 35.35 17.32 14.40
C VAL A 50 36.79 17.80 14.30
N TYR A 51 37.54 17.73 15.40
CA TYR A 51 38.95 18.08 15.42
C TYR A 51 39.80 17.17 14.52
N GLU A 52 39.51 15.87 14.47
CA GLU A 52 40.17 14.93 13.54
C GLU A 52 39.77 15.20 12.07
N VAL A 53 38.51 15.55 11.80
CA VAL A 53 38.09 15.99 10.45
C VAL A 53 38.86 17.24 10.02
N LEU A 54 39.00 18.23 10.90
CA LEU A 54 39.80 19.43 10.64
C LEU A 54 41.27 19.11 10.31
N LYS A 55 41.91 18.20 11.06
CA LYS A 55 43.27 17.75 10.77
C LYS A 55 43.39 17.16 9.37
N ASN A 56 42.44 16.32 8.98
CA ASN A 56 42.44 15.66 7.67
C ASN A 56 42.21 16.67 6.54
N LEU A 57 41.34 17.66 6.74
CA LEU A 57 41.05 18.70 5.74
C LEU A 57 42.20 19.72 5.56
N LEU A 58 43.04 19.91 6.58
CA LEU A 58 44.07 20.94 6.59
C LEU A 58 45.48 20.46 6.26
N VAL A 59 45.70 19.15 6.01
CA VAL A 59 47.02 18.57 5.71
C VAL A 59 47.73 19.38 4.60
N PRO A 60 48.97 19.84 4.80
CA PRO A 60 49.91 19.55 5.91
C PRO A 60 49.85 20.52 7.11
N ASN A 61 48.93 21.48 7.13
CA ASN A 61 48.81 22.51 8.17
C ASN A 61 48.05 22.02 9.42
N SER A 62 48.30 22.65 10.57
CA SER A 62 47.59 22.35 11.83
C SER A 62 46.31 23.19 11.96
N PRO A 63 45.22 22.67 12.56
CA PRO A 63 44.04 23.48 12.88
C PRO A 63 44.35 24.73 13.73
N ALA A 64 45.40 24.69 14.55
CA ALA A 64 45.83 25.82 15.37
C ALA A 64 46.60 26.91 14.60
N SER A 65 47.04 26.64 13.36
CA SER A 65 47.76 27.60 12.52
C SER A 65 46.85 28.42 11.60
N LYS A 66 45.53 28.29 11.74
CA LYS A 66 44.50 28.99 10.96
C LYS A 66 43.81 30.05 11.81
N THR A 67 42.98 30.89 11.20
CA THR A 67 42.09 31.79 11.95
C THR A 67 40.79 31.08 12.33
N TYR A 68 40.04 31.67 13.27
CA TYR A 68 38.70 31.18 13.62
C TYR A 68 37.79 31.12 12.39
N ASP A 69 37.74 32.19 11.60
CA ASP A 69 36.89 32.30 10.40
C ASP A 69 37.26 31.29 9.31
N GLU A 70 38.56 31.02 9.12
CA GLU A 70 39.02 30.01 8.16
C GLU A 70 38.58 28.59 8.57
N VAL A 71 38.63 28.30 9.87
CA VAL A 71 38.27 26.98 10.42
C VAL A 71 36.75 26.77 10.38
N THR A 72 35.96 27.78 10.75
CA THR A 72 34.50 27.67 10.74
C THR A 72 33.96 27.60 9.32
N ALA A 73 34.47 28.40 8.37
CA ALA A 73 34.06 28.34 6.97
C ALA A 73 34.35 26.98 6.31
N LEU A 74 35.49 26.37 6.65
CA LEU A 74 35.86 25.05 6.15
C LEU A 74 34.92 23.96 6.69
N LEU A 75 34.55 24.04 7.97
CA LEU A 75 33.62 23.10 8.58
C LEU A 75 32.17 23.31 8.16
N GLU A 76 31.73 24.56 7.94
CA GLU A 76 30.44 24.86 7.34
C GLU A 76 30.34 24.26 5.94
N THR A 77 31.40 24.37 5.14
CA THR A 77 31.43 23.74 3.81
C THR A 77 31.35 22.21 3.89
N HIS A 78 31.96 21.60 4.90
CA HIS A 78 32.01 20.14 5.09
C HIS A 78 30.70 19.57 5.66
N TYR A 79 30.15 20.18 6.70
CA TYR A 79 28.97 19.69 7.44
C TYR A 79 27.65 20.28 6.95
N SER A 80 27.70 21.39 6.21
CA SER A 80 26.55 22.02 5.56
C SER A 80 26.79 22.15 4.05
N PRO A 81 26.97 21.02 3.31
CA PRO A 81 27.06 21.08 1.85
C PRO A 81 25.81 21.80 1.34
N ARG A 82 25.98 22.73 0.40
CA ARG A 82 24.87 23.54 -0.18
C ARG A 82 23.75 22.60 -0.62
N LYS A 83 22.72 22.48 0.22
CA LYS A 83 21.48 21.80 -0.15
C LYS A 83 20.92 22.61 -1.32
N ALA A 84 20.64 21.94 -2.43
CA ALA A 84 20.02 22.62 -3.56
C ALA A 84 18.72 23.25 -3.05
N VAL A 85 18.62 24.59 -3.09
CA VAL A 85 17.43 25.34 -2.64
C VAL A 85 16.15 24.77 -3.28
N ILE A 86 16.28 24.29 -4.53
CA ILE A 86 15.21 23.60 -5.25
C ILE A 86 14.76 22.32 -4.52
N ALA A 87 15.68 21.48 -4.05
CA ALA A 87 15.34 20.25 -3.33
C ALA A 87 14.67 20.53 -1.98
N GLU A 88 15.11 21.56 -1.25
CA GLU A 88 14.47 21.97 0.01
C GLU A 88 13.07 22.54 -0.24
N ARG A 89 12.90 23.35 -1.28
CA ARG A 89 11.58 23.82 -1.73
C ARG A 89 10.67 22.68 -2.19
N CYS A 90 11.21 21.64 -2.82
CA CYS A 90 10.43 20.44 -3.17
C CYS A 90 9.96 19.70 -1.91
N ARG A 91 10.82 19.56 -0.89
CA ARG A 91 10.45 18.94 0.41
C ARG A 91 9.36 19.74 1.12
N PHE A 92 9.53 21.07 1.21
CA PHE A 92 8.52 21.97 1.75
C PHE A 92 7.19 21.84 1.01
N ASN A 93 7.21 21.83 -0.33
CA ASN A 93 5.99 21.76 -1.14
C ASN A 93 5.29 20.40 -1.11
N ARG A 94 5.96 19.32 -0.68
CA ARG A 94 5.38 17.99 -0.53
C ARG A 94 4.88 17.69 0.90
N LYS A 95 5.09 18.59 1.87
CA LYS A 95 4.67 18.38 3.26
C LYS A 95 3.15 18.52 3.40
N LEU A 96 2.52 17.43 3.84
CA LEU A 96 1.09 17.34 4.19
C LEU A 96 0.95 16.99 5.68
N GLN A 97 -0.18 17.40 6.29
CA GLN A 97 -0.50 17.08 7.68
C GLN A 97 -0.80 15.59 7.80
N LEU A 98 -0.07 14.91 8.70
CA LEU A 98 -0.27 13.48 8.96
C LEU A 98 -1.54 13.23 9.81
N GLU A 99 -1.99 11.97 9.86
CA GLU A 99 -3.25 11.60 10.52
C GLU A 99 -3.27 11.88 12.03
N GLN A 100 -2.11 11.77 12.70
CA GLN A 100 -1.93 12.03 14.13
C GLN A 100 -1.20 13.35 14.43
N GLU A 101 -0.87 14.14 13.41
CA GLU A 101 -0.16 15.41 13.59
C GLU A 101 -1.17 16.52 13.83
N THR A 102 -1.09 17.19 14.98
CA THR A 102 -1.93 18.35 15.29
C THR A 102 -1.64 19.51 14.33
N VAL A 103 -2.58 20.44 14.17
CA VAL A 103 -2.36 21.65 13.36
C VAL A 103 -1.15 22.44 13.89
N ALA A 104 -0.95 22.48 15.20
CA ALA A 104 0.18 23.16 15.82
C ALA A 104 1.53 22.54 15.43
N GLU A 105 1.65 21.22 15.52
CA GLU A 105 2.86 20.48 15.12
C GLU A 105 3.14 20.65 13.63
N PHE A 106 2.10 20.58 12.79
CA PHE A 106 2.22 20.78 11.36
C PHE A 106 2.76 22.18 11.02
N ILE A 107 2.26 23.23 11.68
CA ILE A 107 2.77 24.61 11.52
C ILE A 107 4.25 24.70 11.91
N VAL A 108 4.66 24.04 13.01
CA VAL A 108 6.06 24.01 13.45
C VAL A 108 6.94 23.32 12.41
N GLN A 109 6.50 22.19 11.84
CA GLN A 109 7.24 21.48 10.80
C GLN A 109 7.36 22.29 9.50
N LEU A 110 6.30 23.00 9.10
CA LEU A 110 6.35 23.90 7.94
C LEU A 110 7.38 25.02 8.14
N LYS A 111 7.38 25.65 9.32
CA LYS A 111 8.39 26.65 9.67
C LYS A 111 9.81 26.07 9.68
N HIS A 112 9.98 24.84 10.18
CA HIS A 112 11.25 24.15 10.20
C HIS A 112 11.79 23.91 8.78
N LEU A 113 10.96 23.37 7.88
CA LEU A 113 11.33 23.11 6.49
C LEU A 113 11.60 24.39 5.69
N ALA A 114 10.90 25.48 6.01
CA ALA A 114 11.08 26.75 5.31
C ALA A 114 12.44 27.42 5.59
N ARG A 115 13.14 27.06 6.67
CA ARG A 115 14.45 27.64 7.06
C ARG A 115 15.50 27.55 5.96
N THR A 116 15.53 26.43 5.25
CA THR A 116 16.53 26.13 4.19
C THR A 116 16.01 26.41 2.78
N CYS A 117 14.81 26.99 2.64
CA CYS A 117 14.16 27.21 1.35
C CYS A 117 14.45 28.59 0.72
N GLU A 118 15.16 29.48 1.42
CA GLU A 118 15.49 30.85 0.95
C GLU A 118 14.28 31.61 0.37
N PHE A 119 13.12 31.58 1.03
CA PHE A 119 11.92 32.28 0.53
C PHE A 119 12.02 33.82 0.64
N GLY A 120 12.91 34.33 1.50
CA GLY A 120 13.10 35.77 1.67
C GLY A 120 11.80 36.48 2.05
N LYS A 121 11.43 37.54 1.31
CA LYS A 121 10.19 38.29 1.54
C LYS A 121 8.91 37.48 1.29
N PHE A 122 9.00 36.36 0.57
CA PHE A 122 7.88 35.48 0.24
C PHE A 122 7.62 34.40 1.30
N LEU A 123 8.35 34.41 2.43
CA LEU A 123 8.27 33.35 3.44
C LEU A 123 6.86 33.16 3.99
N ASP A 124 6.18 34.25 4.35
CA ASP A 124 4.85 34.17 4.94
C ASP A 124 3.79 33.70 3.93
N GLU A 125 3.93 34.08 2.67
CA GLU A 125 3.04 33.62 1.59
C GLU A 125 3.26 32.13 1.30
N ALA A 126 4.52 31.67 1.24
CA ALA A 126 4.84 30.26 1.09
C ALA A 126 4.31 29.41 2.25
N LEU A 127 4.48 29.86 3.49
CA LEU A 127 3.97 29.20 4.69
C LEU A 127 2.44 29.14 4.72
N ARG A 128 1.77 30.24 4.38
CA ARG A 128 0.31 30.29 4.24
C ARG A 128 -0.18 29.31 3.19
N ASP A 129 0.33 29.40 1.98
CA ASP A 129 -0.14 28.59 0.85
C ASP A 129 0.13 27.10 1.10
N ARG A 130 1.23 26.79 1.82
CA ARG A 130 1.50 25.40 2.19
C ARG A 130 0.64 24.90 3.34
N LEU A 131 0.39 25.71 4.36
CA LEU A 131 -0.56 25.39 5.43
C LEU A 131 -1.94 25.10 4.84
N VAL A 132 -2.49 26.00 4.03
CA VAL A 132 -3.82 25.85 3.44
C VAL A 132 -3.94 24.57 2.61
N ALA A 133 -3.00 24.32 1.69
CA ALA A 133 -3.05 23.13 0.84
C ALA A 133 -2.70 21.83 1.58
N GLY A 134 -1.95 21.91 2.68
CA GLY A 134 -1.43 20.76 3.41
C GLY A 134 -2.28 20.29 4.59
N LEU A 135 -3.24 21.10 5.06
CA LEU A 135 -4.17 20.73 6.13
C LEU A 135 -5.04 19.52 5.76
N ARG A 136 -5.25 18.59 6.68
CA ARG A 136 -6.06 17.39 6.45
C ARG A 136 -7.56 17.68 6.39
N CYS A 137 -8.03 18.64 7.20
CA CYS A 137 -9.45 18.95 7.31
C CYS A 137 -9.93 19.78 6.11
N VAL A 138 -10.61 19.13 5.16
CA VAL A 138 -11.12 19.75 3.92
C VAL A 138 -12.07 20.92 4.20
N ASP A 139 -12.85 20.88 5.27
CA ASP A 139 -13.76 21.98 5.63
C ASP A 139 -12.99 23.21 6.12
N THR A 140 -11.93 23.01 6.92
CA THR A 140 -11.02 24.09 7.32
C THR A 140 -10.28 24.64 6.10
N GLN A 141 -9.85 23.79 5.15
CA GLN A 141 -9.21 24.25 3.91
C GLN A 141 -10.15 25.14 3.09
N ARG A 142 -11.43 24.73 2.92
CA ARG A 142 -12.44 25.52 2.19
C ARG A 142 -12.66 26.88 2.81
N GLU A 143 -12.74 26.95 4.14
CA GLU A 143 -12.88 28.20 4.88
C GLU A 143 -11.68 29.13 4.68
N LEU A 144 -10.47 28.59 4.76
CA LEU A 144 -9.25 29.36 4.54
C LEU A 144 -9.15 29.87 3.10
N VAL A 145 -9.52 29.06 2.10
CA VAL A 145 -9.54 29.47 0.68
C VAL A 145 -10.57 30.57 0.42
N ALA A 146 -11.67 30.59 1.16
CA ALA A 146 -12.73 31.59 1.01
C ALA A 146 -12.42 32.93 1.72
N ALA A 147 -11.35 33.01 2.53
CA ALA A 147 -11.02 34.22 3.28
C ALA A 147 -10.40 35.32 2.39
N GLU A 148 -10.98 36.52 2.41
CA GLU A 148 -10.39 37.68 1.75
C GLU A 148 -9.14 38.17 2.50
N LYS A 149 -8.00 38.26 1.80
CA LYS A 149 -6.70 38.74 2.32
C LYS A 149 -6.15 37.93 3.50
N LEU A 150 -6.15 36.61 3.37
CA LEU A 150 -5.58 35.69 4.36
C LEU A 150 -4.06 35.89 4.54
N THR A 151 -3.63 36.16 5.76
CA THR A 151 -2.21 36.13 6.18
C THR A 151 -1.87 34.77 6.78
N PHE A 152 -0.58 34.42 6.88
CA PHE A 152 -0.17 33.16 7.51
C PHE A 152 -0.60 33.09 8.99
N GLU A 153 -0.52 34.20 9.71
CA GLU A 153 -0.93 34.28 11.12
C GLU A 153 -2.44 34.04 11.29
N GLU A 154 -3.26 34.67 10.43
CA GLU A 154 -4.72 34.47 10.46
C GLU A 154 -5.09 33.03 10.05
N ALA A 155 -4.37 32.47 9.07
CA ALA A 155 -4.55 31.07 8.66
C ALA A 155 -4.25 30.09 9.80
N CYS A 156 -3.16 30.31 10.55
CA CYS A 156 -2.81 29.51 11.72
C CYS A 156 -3.93 29.58 12.78
N LYS A 157 -4.42 30.79 13.07
CA LYS A 157 -5.46 31.01 14.08
C LYS A 157 -6.77 30.32 13.74
N ILE A 158 -7.24 30.45 12.49
CA ILE A 158 -8.47 29.78 12.02
C ILE A 158 -8.30 28.26 12.11
N ALA A 159 -7.17 27.71 11.64
CA ALA A 159 -6.92 26.28 11.64
C ALA A 159 -6.86 25.69 13.06
N LEU A 160 -6.16 26.35 13.98
CA LEU A 160 -6.06 25.93 15.39
C LEU A 160 -7.42 25.99 16.11
N ASN A 161 -8.20 27.06 15.90
CA ASN A 161 -9.52 27.20 16.51
C ASN A 161 -10.50 26.14 16.01
N ARG A 162 -10.43 25.76 14.73
CA ARG A 162 -11.28 24.70 14.16
C ARG A 162 -10.95 23.32 14.72
N GLU A 163 -9.67 23.01 14.88
CA GLU A 163 -9.21 21.74 15.50
C GLU A 163 -9.70 21.64 16.96
N LEU A 164 -9.56 22.73 17.71
CA LEU A 164 -10.05 22.81 19.10
C LEU A 164 -11.57 22.62 19.19
N ALA A 165 -12.34 23.33 18.36
CA ALA A 165 -13.81 23.25 18.36
C ALA A 165 -14.32 21.84 17.98
N THR A 166 -13.62 21.16 17.05
CA THR A 166 -13.95 19.79 16.64
C THR A 166 -13.74 18.81 17.79
N THR A 167 -12.60 18.91 18.48
CA THR A 167 -12.23 18.08 19.63
C THR A 167 -13.22 18.25 20.79
N GLN A 168 -13.59 19.49 21.11
CA GLN A 168 -14.58 19.80 22.15
C GLN A 168 -15.98 19.25 21.81
N THR A 169 -16.41 19.35 20.54
CA THR A 169 -17.71 18.84 20.10
C THR A 169 -17.79 17.31 20.16
N GLN A 170 -16.68 16.61 19.88
CA GLN A 170 -16.58 15.16 20.02
C GLN A 170 -16.69 14.71 21.48
N GLN A 171 -16.04 15.41 22.41
CA GLN A 171 -16.15 15.12 23.84
C GLN A 171 -17.58 15.31 24.37
N VAL A 172 -18.28 16.38 23.97
CA VAL A 172 -19.69 16.61 24.35
C VAL A 172 -20.61 15.50 23.83
N LYS A 173 -20.44 15.05 22.58
CA LYS A 173 -21.20 13.91 22.02
C LYS A 173 -20.93 12.60 22.76
N LEU A 174 -19.69 12.39 23.20
CA LEU A 174 -19.31 11.20 23.98
C LEU A 174 -19.97 11.21 25.37
N GLU A 175 -20.07 12.37 26.01
CA GLU A 175 -20.79 12.54 27.27
C GLU A 175 -22.31 12.36 27.11
N GLU A 176 -22.90 12.80 26.00
CA GLU A 176 -24.31 12.60 25.70
C GLU A 176 -24.64 11.12 25.44
N LEU A 177 -23.75 10.38 24.76
CA LEU A 177 -23.88 8.94 24.53
C LEU A 177 -23.86 8.13 25.85
N LYS A 178 -23.14 8.60 26.86
CA LYS A 178 -23.14 8.01 28.21
C LYS A 178 -24.44 8.25 28.99
N ARG A 179 -25.30 9.18 28.56
CA ARG A 179 -26.57 9.54 29.23
C ARG A 179 -27.80 8.80 28.68
N ILE A 180 -27.66 7.93 27.69
CA ILE A 180 -28.78 7.17 27.11
C ILE A 180 -29.18 6.01 28.04
N PRO A 181 -30.43 5.94 28.54
CA PRO A 181 -30.88 4.84 29.39
C PRO A 181 -31.07 3.56 28.58
N GLN A 182 -30.32 2.51 28.89
CA GLN A 182 -30.53 1.18 28.30
C GLN A 182 -31.88 0.61 28.76
N ARG A 183 -32.79 0.39 27.80
CA ARG A 183 -34.02 -0.39 27.98
C ARG A 183 -33.64 -1.82 28.38
N ARG A 184 -33.93 -2.19 29.63
CA ARG A 184 -33.87 -3.56 30.14
C ARG A 184 -35.07 -4.36 29.59
N SER A 185 -34.81 -5.44 28.85
CA SER A 185 -35.76 -6.55 28.74
C SER A 185 -35.54 -7.47 29.94
N GLY A 186 -36.65 -7.81 30.60
CA GLY A 186 -36.67 -8.32 31.96
C GLY A 186 -36.28 -9.79 32.12
N LEU A 187 -35.59 -10.05 33.23
CA LEU A 187 -35.88 -11.14 34.16
C LEU A 187 -35.45 -10.63 35.55
N GLU A 188 -36.44 -10.20 36.32
CA GLU A 188 -36.33 -9.80 37.72
C GLU A 188 -36.10 -11.03 38.61
N VAL A 189 -35.47 -10.85 39.78
CA VAL A 189 -36.11 -11.06 41.09
C VAL A 189 -35.31 -10.31 42.16
N ASP A 190 -36.05 -9.37 42.75
CA ASP A 190 -36.07 -8.80 44.09
C ASP A 190 -34.94 -7.99 44.74
N VAL A 191 -35.47 -6.90 45.27
CA VAL A 191 -34.87 -5.68 45.81
C VAL A 191 -35.27 -5.61 47.29
N LEU A 192 -34.66 -4.65 47.99
CA LEU A 192 -35.15 -3.94 49.19
C LEU A 192 -34.75 -4.59 50.52
N SER A 193 -34.25 -3.87 51.52
CA SER A 193 -34.14 -2.43 51.78
C SER A 193 -33.18 -2.26 52.98
N GLN A 194 -32.55 -1.13 53.27
CA GLN A 194 -33.07 0.10 53.89
C GLN A 194 -31.80 0.94 54.11
N GLY A 195 -31.69 2.17 53.63
CA GLY A 195 -32.14 3.36 54.36
C GLY A 195 -30.96 4.02 55.09
N TYR A 196 -30.57 5.23 54.68
CA TYR A 196 -30.56 6.45 55.51
C TYR A 196 -29.76 7.59 54.87
N ARG A 197 -30.34 8.79 55.06
CA ARG A 197 -29.91 10.11 54.60
C ARG A 197 -28.72 10.66 55.41
N ALA A 198 -27.92 11.47 54.70
CA ALA A 198 -27.30 12.74 55.07
C ALA A 198 -26.83 13.01 56.53
N LYS A 199 -25.55 13.41 56.68
CA LYS A 199 -25.15 14.82 56.94
C LYS A 199 -23.63 14.95 57.11
N ASP A 200 -23.16 16.15 56.80
CA ASP A 200 -21.81 16.69 56.82
C ASP A 200 -20.98 16.36 58.07
N ASN A 201 -19.68 16.08 57.88
CA ASN A 201 -18.60 16.96 58.33
C ASN A 201 -17.21 16.29 58.18
N TYR A 202 -16.34 17.00 57.47
CA TYR A 202 -14.93 17.24 57.73
C TYR A 202 -14.11 16.26 58.63
N ARG A 203 -12.98 15.82 58.05
CA ARG A 203 -11.69 15.37 58.63
C ARG A 203 -11.48 13.89 59.03
N SER A 204 -10.64 13.26 58.19
CA SER A 204 -9.54 12.33 58.50
C SER A 204 -9.88 11.01 59.21
N LYS A 205 -9.73 9.88 58.48
CA LYS A 205 -9.16 8.59 58.95
C LYS A 205 -9.25 7.47 57.90
N THR A 206 -8.07 6.95 57.51
CA THR A 206 -7.73 5.55 57.14
C THR A 206 -8.86 4.61 56.68
N GLU A 207 -8.85 4.27 55.39
CA GLU A 207 -9.68 3.19 54.82
C GLU A 207 -9.28 1.77 55.32
N PRO A 208 -10.22 0.81 55.34
CA PRO A 208 -10.08 -0.46 56.06
C PRO A 208 -9.20 -1.49 55.33
N VAL A 209 -8.06 -1.82 55.94
CA VAL A 209 -7.12 -2.84 55.45
C VAL A 209 -7.79 -4.23 55.44
N GLU A 210 -7.76 -4.88 54.28
CA GLU A 210 -8.20 -6.27 54.08
C GLU A 210 -7.45 -7.23 55.04
N CYS A 211 -8.16 -8.12 55.73
CA CYS A 211 -7.51 -9.04 56.67
C CYS A 211 -6.52 -9.98 55.94
N PHE A 212 -5.22 -9.83 56.18
CA PHE A 212 -4.20 -10.68 55.53
C PHE A 212 -4.33 -12.18 55.84
N ARG A 213 -5.11 -12.57 56.85
CA ARG A 213 -5.30 -13.97 57.23
C ARG A 213 -6.38 -14.67 56.39
N CYS A 214 -7.42 -13.96 55.94
CA CYS A 214 -8.53 -14.59 55.21
C CYS A 214 -9.17 -13.75 54.09
N GLY A 215 -8.77 -12.49 53.90
CA GLY A 215 -9.26 -11.61 52.83
C GLY A 215 -10.60 -10.93 53.06
N LYS A 216 -11.16 -10.99 54.28
CA LYS A 216 -12.40 -10.29 54.64
C LYS A 216 -12.10 -9.02 55.43
N ARG A 217 -13.03 -8.07 55.47
CA ARG A 217 -12.86 -6.79 56.19
C ARG A 217 -13.01 -6.99 57.71
N HIS A 218 -11.89 -7.11 58.42
CA HIS A 218 -11.76 -7.06 59.89
C HIS A 218 -10.29 -7.03 60.32
N ALA A 219 -10.00 -6.65 61.57
CA ALA A 219 -8.64 -6.69 62.12
C ALA A 219 -8.11 -8.13 62.23
N ALA A 220 -6.90 -8.38 61.73
CA ALA A 220 -6.30 -9.72 61.69
C ALA A 220 -6.16 -10.42 63.06
N ASN A 221 -6.13 -9.68 64.16
CA ASN A 221 -6.10 -10.26 65.51
C ASN A 221 -7.42 -10.93 65.91
N ASN A 222 -8.54 -10.52 65.29
CA ASN A 222 -9.89 -11.04 65.53
C ASN A 222 -10.32 -12.06 64.47
N CYS A 223 -9.40 -12.48 63.59
CA CYS A 223 -9.72 -13.44 62.54
C CYS A 223 -9.93 -14.84 63.12
N ARG A 224 -11.07 -15.48 62.76
CA ARG A 224 -11.37 -16.87 63.11
C ARG A 224 -10.26 -17.85 62.69
N TYR A 225 -9.51 -17.53 61.64
CA TYR A 225 -8.42 -18.36 61.11
C TYR A 225 -7.06 -18.06 61.76
N ARG A 226 -7.01 -17.32 62.87
CA ARG A 226 -5.76 -16.97 63.57
C ARG A 226 -4.93 -18.16 64.06
N LYS A 227 -5.57 -19.30 64.36
CA LYS A 227 -4.89 -20.56 64.74
C LYS A 227 -4.99 -21.64 63.65
N TYR A 228 -5.50 -21.31 62.47
CA TYR A 228 -5.67 -22.27 61.38
C TYR A 228 -4.31 -22.60 60.75
N LYS A 229 -3.98 -23.88 60.60
CA LYS A 229 -2.73 -24.32 59.99
C LYS A 229 -2.90 -24.36 58.46
N CYS A 230 -2.11 -23.59 57.73
CA CYS A 230 -2.23 -23.49 56.27
C CYS A 230 -1.88 -24.82 55.61
N HIS A 231 -2.77 -25.35 54.76
CA HIS A 231 -2.54 -26.61 54.05
C HIS A 231 -1.51 -26.49 52.91
N ASN A 232 -0.95 -25.30 52.65
CA ASN A 232 0.08 -25.08 51.63
C ASN A 232 1.49 -25.03 52.22
N CYS A 233 1.71 -24.22 53.26
CA CYS A 233 3.02 -24.03 53.88
C CYS A 233 3.16 -24.66 55.27
N GLY A 234 2.07 -25.14 55.87
CA GLY A 234 2.08 -25.71 57.21
C GLY A 234 2.13 -24.68 58.35
N GLU A 235 2.25 -23.39 58.07
CA GLU A 235 2.30 -22.33 59.10
C GLU A 235 0.91 -21.96 59.64
N GLN A 236 0.83 -21.58 60.92
CA GLN A 236 -0.44 -21.19 61.55
C GLN A 236 -0.79 -19.71 61.31
N GLY A 237 -2.06 -19.47 61.01
CA GLY A 237 -2.68 -18.16 61.10
C GLY A 237 -3.14 -17.52 59.80
N HIS A 238 -3.29 -18.26 58.71
CA HIS A 238 -3.85 -17.76 57.45
C HIS A 238 -4.44 -18.90 56.58
N LEU A 239 -5.38 -18.57 55.71
CA LEU A 239 -5.98 -19.50 54.74
C LEU A 239 -5.03 -19.78 53.57
N LYS A 240 -5.21 -20.93 52.89
CA LYS A 240 -4.48 -21.26 51.64
C LYS A 240 -4.60 -20.16 50.59
N SER A 241 -5.76 -19.51 50.48
CA SER A 241 -6.02 -18.39 49.56
C SER A 241 -5.21 -17.13 49.87
N LYS A 242 -4.64 -17.00 51.07
CA LYS A 242 -3.79 -15.89 51.50
C LYS A 242 -2.37 -16.32 51.89
N CYS A 243 -1.98 -17.55 51.51
CA CYS A 243 -0.63 -18.06 51.72
C CYS A 243 0.37 -17.34 50.82
N ARG A 244 1.39 -16.71 51.42
CA ARG A 244 2.43 -15.97 50.67
C ARG A 244 3.59 -16.84 50.19
N GLN A 245 3.71 -18.09 50.67
CA GLN A 245 4.69 -19.04 50.14
C GLN A 245 4.16 -19.70 48.85
N ARG A 246 4.88 -19.46 47.74
CA ARG A 246 4.54 -19.91 46.38
C ARG A 246 4.81 -21.41 46.21
N THR A 247 3.77 -22.19 45.94
CA THR A 247 3.86 -23.52 45.32
C THR A 247 3.56 -23.39 43.83
N GLY A 248 4.50 -23.84 42.98
CA GLY A 248 4.27 -24.29 41.59
C GLY A 248 3.48 -23.38 40.64
N LYS A 249 4.21 -22.78 39.69
CA LYS A 249 3.73 -22.16 38.43
C LYS A 249 2.29 -21.61 38.47
N ARG A 250 2.16 -20.37 38.95
CA ARG A 250 1.15 -19.44 38.43
C ARG A 250 1.85 -18.14 38.07
N ASN A 251 1.68 -17.74 36.81
CA ASN A 251 2.12 -16.45 36.29
C ASN A 251 1.52 -15.35 37.18
N ALA A 252 2.37 -14.69 37.95
CA ALA A 252 2.01 -13.47 38.64
C ALA A 252 2.54 -12.32 37.77
N LEU A 253 1.62 -11.59 37.15
CA LEU A 253 1.86 -10.23 36.70
C LEU A 253 2.18 -9.39 37.94
N ASN A 254 3.39 -8.86 38.02
CA ASN A 254 3.70 -7.78 38.94
C ASN A 254 3.27 -6.48 38.24
N ALA A 255 2.31 -5.77 38.83
CA ALA A 255 2.08 -4.37 38.53
C ALA A 255 3.18 -3.54 39.20
N ILE A 256 3.79 -2.64 38.44
CA ILE A 256 4.45 -1.45 38.99
C ILE A 256 3.51 -0.30 38.66
N ASP A 257 2.97 0.29 39.74
CA ASP A 257 2.17 1.49 39.76
C ASP A 257 3.13 2.69 39.72
N ASN A 258 2.92 3.58 38.76
CA ASN A 258 3.39 4.97 38.82
C ASN A 258 2.22 5.84 38.33
N SER A 259 1.62 6.52 39.30
CA SER A 259 0.46 7.40 39.18
C SER A 259 0.79 8.81 38.69
N ALA A 260 -0.23 9.43 38.08
CA ALA A 260 -0.44 10.86 37.74
C ALA A 260 0.02 11.25 36.32
N ASP A 261 -0.79 11.79 35.41
CA ASP A 261 -2.01 12.62 35.54
C ASP A 261 -3.06 12.28 34.45
N GLU A 262 -4.34 12.50 34.77
CA GLU A 262 -5.49 12.27 33.87
C GLU A 262 -5.66 13.41 32.84
N SER A 263 -5.30 13.14 31.57
CA SER A 263 -6.11 13.46 30.37
C SER A 263 -5.28 13.24 29.09
N ASP A 264 -5.41 12.07 28.47
CA ASP A 264 -5.31 11.83 27.03
C ASP A 264 -5.64 10.35 26.78
N GLU A 265 -6.43 10.04 25.74
CA GLU A 265 -6.52 8.67 25.24
C GLU A 265 -5.19 8.35 24.53
N GLU A 266 -4.18 8.03 25.34
CA GLU A 266 -2.99 7.34 24.88
C GLU A 266 -3.43 6.05 24.18
N GLN A 267 -3.08 5.92 22.90
CA GLN A 267 -2.96 4.59 22.32
C GLN A 267 -1.82 3.88 23.05
N GLU A 268 -2.17 3.12 24.09
CA GLU A 268 -1.32 2.10 24.65
C GLU A 268 -0.89 1.18 23.51
N ILE A 269 0.37 1.26 23.08
CA ILE A 269 0.96 0.24 22.22
C ILE A 269 1.05 -1.03 23.05
N TYR A 270 0.05 -1.90 22.91
CA TYR A 270 0.10 -3.23 23.48
C TYR A 270 1.11 -4.08 22.71
N SER A 271 2.35 -4.08 23.18
CA SER A 271 3.30 -5.12 22.83
C SER A 271 2.90 -6.43 23.51
N MET A 272 2.29 -7.34 22.76
CA MET A 272 2.21 -8.74 23.17
C MET A 272 3.57 -9.42 22.99
N THR A 273 4.45 -9.28 23.97
CA THR A 273 5.61 -10.16 24.09
C THR A 273 5.15 -11.51 24.64
N THR A 274 5.11 -12.52 23.77
CA THR A 274 5.04 -13.90 24.24
C THR A 274 6.46 -14.36 24.55
N ASN A 275 6.70 -14.98 25.71
CA ASN A 275 7.97 -15.68 25.99
C ASN A 275 8.14 -16.96 25.14
N LYS A 276 7.32 -17.16 24.11
CA LYS A 276 7.53 -18.24 23.15
C LYS A 276 8.44 -17.72 22.05
N SER A 277 9.59 -18.36 21.91
CA SER A 277 10.47 -18.19 20.76
C SER A 277 9.67 -18.34 19.46
N ALA A 278 10.02 -17.57 18.43
CA ALA A 278 9.48 -17.75 17.09
C ALA A 278 9.53 -19.24 16.70
N TYR A 279 8.52 -19.70 15.96
CA TYR A 279 8.52 -21.07 15.47
C TYR A 279 9.57 -21.17 14.37
N TYR A 280 10.52 -22.09 14.53
CA TYR A 280 11.53 -22.36 13.53
C TYR A 280 11.31 -23.75 12.96
N VAL A 281 11.38 -23.85 11.65
CA VAL A 281 11.44 -25.11 10.93
C VAL A 281 12.82 -25.26 10.32
N THR A 282 13.34 -26.48 10.29
CA THR A 282 14.56 -26.77 9.55
C THR A 282 14.15 -27.33 8.20
N VAL A 283 14.42 -26.58 7.15
CA VAL A 283 14.11 -26.95 5.76
C VAL A 283 15.41 -27.41 5.10
N LEU A 284 15.35 -28.50 4.35
CA LEU A 284 16.47 -28.92 3.51
C LEU A 284 16.39 -28.18 2.19
N VAL A 285 17.29 -27.25 1.96
CA VAL A 285 17.46 -26.55 0.68
C VAL A 285 18.75 -27.07 0.06
N GLU A 286 18.66 -27.72 -1.10
CA GLU A 286 19.81 -28.33 -1.78
C GLU A 286 20.63 -29.30 -0.90
N GLY A 287 19.93 -30.04 -0.03
CA GLY A 287 20.56 -30.96 0.92
C GLY A 287 21.23 -30.28 2.12
N GLN A 288 21.20 -28.95 2.22
CA GLN A 288 21.64 -28.20 3.40
C GLN A 288 20.46 -27.88 4.31
N ALA A 289 20.61 -28.24 5.59
CA ALA A 289 19.61 -27.97 6.61
C ALA A 289 19.65 -26.48 7.02
N LEU A 290 18.69 -25.70 6.54
CA LEU A 290 18.52 -24.29 6.87
C LEU A 290 17.45 -24.11 7.93
N ARG A 291 17.80 -23.44 9.02
CA ARG A 291 16.86 -23.10 10.08
C ARG A 291 16.12 -21.82 9.72
N MET A 292 14.87 -21.95 9.28
CA MET A 292 14.02 -20.86 8.86
C MET A 292 12.97 -20.53 9.93
N GLN A 293 12.67 -19.25 10.07
CA GLN A 293 11.57 -18.79 10.92
C GLN A 293 10.25 -18.93 10.15
N ILE A 294 9.23 -19.50 10.79
CA ILE A 294 7.86 -19.52 10.26
C ILE A 294 7.27 -18.13 10.52
N ASP A 295 7.04 -17.37 9.45
CA ASP A 295 6.39 -16.07 9.49
C ASP A 295 4.95 -16.18 8.99
N THR A 296 3.98 -15.99 9.89
CA THR A 296 2.54 -16.03 9.60
C THR A 296 1.96 -14.63 9.31
N GLY A 297 2.79 -13.60 9.14
CA GLY A 297 2.36 -12.21 8.96
C GLY A 297 1.90 -11.51 10.25
N ALA A 298 1.91 -12.21 11.38
CA ALA A 298 1.79 -11.69 12.74
C ALA A 298 2.25 -12.78 13.73
N SER A 299 3.03 -12.42 14.76
CA SER A 299 3.54 -13.41 15.75
C SER A 299 2.43 -14.07 16.58
N VAL A 300 1.25 -13.41 16.68
CA VAL A 300 -0.02 -13.93 17.17
C VAL A 300 -1.14 -13.15 16.49
N THR A 301 -2.14 -13.82 15.92
CA THR A 301 -3.38 -13.15 15.47
C THR A 301 -4.34 -13.05 16.65
N VAL A 302 -4.72 -11.83 17.04
CA VAL A 302 -5.74 -11.62 18.07
C VAL A 302 -7.04 -11.21 17.39
N MET A 303 -8.03 -12.09 17.49
CA MET A 303 -9.39 -11.84 17.01
C MET A 303 -10.36 -11.99 18.18
N PRO A 304 -11.25 -11.01 18.43
CA PRO A 304 -12.29 -11.14 19.44
C PRO A 304 -13.14 -12.38 19.16
N LYS A 305 -13.48 -13.16 20.20
CA LYS A 305 -14.27 -14.40 20.05
C LYS A 305 -15.61 -14.16 19.33
N SER A 306 -16.22 -12.98 19.52
CA SER A 306 -17.43 -12.57 18.80
C SER A 306 -17.20 -12.41 17.29
N VAL A 307 -16.08 -11.80 16.90
CA VAL A 307 -15.68 -11.64 15.49
C VAL A 307 -15.34 -13.00 14.88
N PHE A 308 -14.59 -13.85 15.60
CA PHE A 308 -14.30 -15.21 15.15
C PHE A 308 -15.56 -16.05 14.92
N LEU A 309 -16.52 -15.98 15.85
CA LEU A 309 -17.79 -16.68 15.73
C LEU A 309 -18.66 -16.10 14.60
N GLN A 310 -18.62 -14.79 14.36
CA GLN A 310 -19.28 -14.16 13.20
C GLN A 310 -18.61 -14.56 11.89
N CYS A 311 -17.28 -14.53 11.78
CA CYS A 311 -16.55 -14.95 10.57
C CYS A 311 -16.81 -16.43 10.23
N ILE A 312 -16.94 -17.31 11.23
CA ILE A 312 -17.30 -18.72 11.03
C ILE A 312 -18.78 -18.90 10.66
N GLN A 313 -19.69 -18.13 11.26
CA GLN A 313 -21.13 -18.21 10.93
C GLN A 313 -21.49 -17.57 9.58
N ILE A 314 -20.69 -16.60 9.11
CA ILE A 314 -20.99 -15.79 7.91
C ILE A 314 -20.18 -16.29 6.69
N GLY A 315 -19.21 -17.19 6.85
CA GLY A 315 -18.38 -17.65 5.72
C GLY A 315 -17.57 -16.53 5.06
N VAL A 316 -17.32 -15.45 5.80
CA VAL A 316 -16.80 -14.16 5.31
C VAL A 316 -15.33 -13.99 5.68
N VAL A 317 -14.56 -14.99 5.29
CA VAL A 317 -13.16 -14.81 4.96
C VAL A 317 -13.03 -15.53 3.63
N LEU A 318 -12.14 -15.09 2.74
CA LEU A 318 -11.46 -16.03 1.85
C LEU A 318 -10.63 -17.03 2.70
N ASN A 319 -11.28 -17.73 3.64
CA ASN A 319 -10.97 -19.08 4.04
C ASN A 319 -11.59 -19.97 2.95
N ILE A 320 -11.09 -19.81 1.72
CA ILE A 320 -10.84 -21.01 0.93
C ILE A 320 -9.90 -21.79 1.83
N GLY A 321 -10.37 -22.92 2.38
CA GLY A 321 -9.55 -23.77 3.21
C GLY A 321 -8.21 -23.89 2.51
N THR A 322 -7.15 -23.42 3.16
CA THR A 322 -5.79 -23.40 2.62
C THR A 322 -5.50 -22.54 1.39
N SER A 323 -6.04 -21.33 1.34
CA SER A 323 -5.38 -20.25 0.61
C SER A 323 -4.39 -19.55 1.52
N LEU A 324 -3.09 -19.83 1.32
CA LEU A 324 -2.07 -18.81 1.51
C LEU A 324 -2.42 -17.67 0.55
N ILE A 325 -3.16 -16.67 1.02
CA ILE A 325 -2.93 -15.32 0.49
C ILE A 325 -1.50 -15.05 0.93
N CYS A 326 -0.58 -15.03 -0.02
CA CYS A 326 0.81 -14.71 0.22
C CYS A 326 1.03 -13.23 -0.14
N PRO A 327 0.64 -12.26 0.70
CA PRO A 327 0.90 -10.85 0.41
C PRO A 327 2.40 -10.51 0.47
N HIS A 328 3.26 -11.47 0.82
CA HIS A 328 4.72 -11.27 0.99
C HIS A 328 5.58 -12.19 0.11
N LEU A 329 4.99 -13.00 -0.79
CA LEU A 329 5.73 -13.38 -1.99
C LEU A 329 5.57 -12.18 -2.93
N SER A 330 6.62 -11.39 -3.07
CA SER A 330 6.79 -10.57 -4.27
C SER A 330 6.59 -11.51 -5.45
N ALA A 331 5.41 -11.50 -6.06
CA ALA A 331 4.97 -12.52 -7.02
C ALA A 331 5.89 -12.64 -8.23
N GLY A 332 6.74 -11.63 -8.45
CA GLY A 332 7.99 -11.72 -9.15
C GLY A 332 8.70 -10.37 -9.08
N ARG A 333 9.95 -10.33 -9.52
CA ARG A 333 10.60 -9.06 -9.86
C ARG A 333 9.83 -8.37 -10.99
N LEU A 334 9.82 -7.03 -10.97
CA LEU A 334 9.13 -6.19 -11.95
C LEU A 334 10.14 -5.32 -12.71
N GLN A 335 9.69 -4.72 -13.81
CA GLN A 335 10.48 -3.81 -14.64
C GLN A 335 11.85 -4.43 -15.03
N SER A 336 12.93 -3.65 -15.09
CA SER A 336 14.26 -4.17 -15.47
C SER A 336 14.74 -5.31 -14.57
N TYR A 337 14.40 -5.30 -13.27
CA TYR A 337 14.80 -6.38 -12.37
C TYR A 337 14.17 -7.74 -12.73
N GLY A 338 13.00 -7.72 -13.36
CA GLY A 338 12.24 -8.91 -13.72
C GLY A 338 12.26 -9.26 -15.21
N PHE A 339 12.55 -8.31 -16.09
CA PHE A 339 12.31 -8.47 -17.53
C PHE A 339 13.44 -7.91 -18.41
N LEU A 340 14.56 -7.46 -17.83
CA LEU A 340 15.74 -7.07 -18.62
C LEU A 340 16.30 -8.28 -19.37
N TYR A 341 16.56 -8.09 -20.66
CA TYR A 341 17.13 -9.11 -21.52
C TYR A 341 18.34 -8.55 -22.24
N ASP A 342 19.50 -9.15 -21.99
CA ASP A 342 20.76 -8.80 -22.65
C ASP A 342 21.29 -9.94 -23.54
N GLY A 343 20.54 -11.05 -23.67
CA GLY A 343 20.95 -12.20 -24.49
C GLY A 343 22.05 -13.06 -23.88
N THR A 344 22.43 -12.81 -22.62
CA THR A 344 23.37 -13.63 -21.86
C THR A 344 22.67 -14.39 -20.74
N GLU A 345 23.39 -15.32 -20.10
CA GLU A 345 22.89 -16.03 -18.91
C GLU A 345 22.74 -15.10 -17.69
N ASP A 346 23.39 -13.93 -17.69
CA ASP A 346 23.32 -12.97 -16.58
C ASP A 346 22.02 -12.14 -16.60
N ALA A 347 21.40 -11.97 -17.77
CA ALA A 347 20.07 -11.38 -17.92
C ALA A 347 19.27 -12.04 -19.08
N PRO A 348 18.76 -13.26 -18.86
CA PRO A 348 18.07 -14.03 -19.90
C PRO A 348 16.63 -13.59 -20.17
N GLY A 349 16.12 -12.54 -19.49
CA GLY A 349 14.72 -12.08 -19.60
C GLY A 349 13.73 -12.97 -18.86
N ASN A 350 12.50 -12.49 -18.68
CA ASN A 350 11.39 -13.22 -18.04
C ASN A 350 11.62 -13.68 -16.57
N GLN A 351 12.61 -13.14 -15.86
CA GLN A 351 12.86 -13.48 -14.45
C GLN A 351 11.60 -13.32 -13.57
N GLY A 352 10.78 -12.30 -13.80
CA GLY A 352 9.53 -12.11 -13.06
C GLY A 352 8.54 -13.27 -13.24
N LEU A 353 8.48 -13.88 -14.43
CA LEU A 353 7.64 -15.06 -14.70
C LEU A 353 8.25 -16.33 -14.10
N HIS A 354 9.58 -16.46 -14.14
CA HIS A 354 10.28 -17.55 -13.46
C HIS A 354 10.13 -17.48 -11.94
N ASP A 355 10.11 -16.29 -11.35
CA ASP A 355 9.85 -16.08 -9.93
C ASP A 355 8.43 -16.59 -9.57
N SER A 356 7.42 -16.26 -10.39
CA SER A 356 6.06 -16.78 -10.24
C SER A 356 6.00 -18.31 -10.40
N ALA A 357 6.71 -18.89 -11.37
CA ALA A 357 6.77 -20.34 -11.56
C ALA A 357 7.45 -21.06 -10.39
N LEU A 358 8.51 -20.47 -9.82
CA LEU A 358 9.16 -20.99 -8.63
C LEU A 358 8.23 -20.94 -7.41
N ALA A 359 7.43 -19.87 -7.27
CA ALA A 359 6.41 -19.79 -6.23
C ALA A 359 5.33 -20.87 -6.39
N LEU A 360 4.88 -21.13 -7.63
CA LEU A 360 3.95 -22.21 -7.93
C LEU A 360 4.55 -23.59 -7.61
N GLN A 361 5.82 -23.81 -7.93
CA GLN A 361 6.51 -25.05 -7.57
C GLN A 361 6.60 -25.20 -6.04
N TRP A 362 6.93 -24.13 -5.32
CA TRP A 362 6.93 -24.14 -3.87
C TRP A 362 5.55 -24.50 -3.30
N ILE A 363 4.47 -23.97 -3.88
CA ILE A 363 3.10 -24.34 -3.50
C ILE A 363 2.88 -25.83 -3.73
N GLN A 364 3.24 -26.37 -4.89
CA GLN A 364 3.12 -27.81 -5.17
C GLN A 364 3.86 -28.67 -4.12
N ASP A 365 5.06 -28.25 -3.74
CA ASP A 365 5.91 -29.03 -2.82
C ASP A 365 5.47 -28.91 -1.35
N ASN A 366 4.82 -27.80 -0.95
CA ASN A 366 4.66 -27.44 0.46
C ASN A 366 3.21 -27.24 0.93
N ILE A 367 2.24 -26.96 0.03
CA ILE A 367 0.91 -26.51 0.45
C ILE A 367 0.14 -27.55 1.27
N ALA A 368 0.45 -28.84 1.09
CA ALA A 368 -0.08 -29.94 1.88
C ALA A 368 0.17 -29.81 3.39
N VAL A 369 1.32 -29.23 3.78
CA VAL A 369 1.67 -29.02 5.20
C VAL A 369 0.74 -27.99 5.86
N PHE A 370 0.22 -27.05 5.07
CA PHE A 370 -0.71 -26.03 5.53
C PHE A 370 -2.16 -26.54 5.55
N GLY A 371 -2.40 -27.72 4.98
CA GLY A 371 -3.73 -28.36 4.84
C GLY A 371 -4.34 -28.26 3.43
N GLY A 372 -3.58 -27.77 2.44
CA GLY A 372 -4.07 -27.56 1.09
C GLY A 372 -3.78 -28.72 0.17
N ASP A 373 -4.56 -28.81 -0.90
CA ASP A 373 -4.37 -29.85 -1.90
C ASP A 373 -3.54 -29.28 -3.06
N PRO A 374 -2.30 -29.77 -3.29
CA PRO A 374 -1.50 -29.35 -4.44
C PRO A 374 -2.20 -29.67 -5.77
N GLY A 375 -3.12 -30.63 -5.81
CA GLY A 375 -3.96 -30.95 -6.98
C GLY A 375 -5.09 -29.95 -7.25
N GLU A 376 -5.40 -29.05 -6.32
CA GLU A 376 -6.52 -28.09 -6.41
C GLU A 376 -6.08 -26.62 -6.40
N VAL A 377 -4.86 -26.35 -6.88
CA VAL A 377 -4.33 -24.98 -7.00
C VAL A 377 -5.05 -24.21 -8.12
N THR A 378 -5.54 -23.01 -7.82
CA THR A 378 -6.12 -22.09 -8.82
C THR A 378 -5.26 -20.85 -8.90
N LEU A 379 -4.72 -20.55 -10.08
CA LEU A 379 -3.97 -19.32 -10.31
C LEU A 379 -4.93 -18.20 -10.70
N PHE A 380 -4.84 -17.04 -10.06
CA PHE A 380 -5.62 -15.87 -10.47
C PHE A 380 -4.78 -14.60 -10.44
N GLY A 381 -5.06 -13.69 -11.36
CA GLY A 381 -4.36 -12.41 -11.43
C GLY A 381 -5.16 -11.35 -12.19
N TRP A 382 -4.81 -10.10 -11.93
CA TRP A 382 -5.42 -8.92 -12.54
C TRP A 382 -4.44 -8.15 -13.42
N SER A 383 -4.91 -7.61 -14.55
CA SER A 383 -4.13 -6.81 -15.49
C SER A 383 -2.86 -7.56 -15.95
N ALA A 384 -1.66 -7.03 -15.70
CA ALA A 384 -0.40 -7.73 -15.92
C ALA A 384 -0.33 -9.11 -15.23
N GLY A 385 -0.94 -9.27 -14.05
CA GLY A 385 -1.06 -10.57 -13.38
C GLY A 385 -2.05 -11.52 -14.07
N GLY A 386 -3.08 -10.99 -14.72
CA GLY A 386 -4.00 -11.77 -15.55
C GLY A 386 -3.32 -12.24 -16.84
N ILE A 387 -2.52 -11.37 -17.46
CA ILE A 387 -1.67 -11.70 -18.60
C ILE A 387 -0.65 -12.78 -18.21
N ALA A 388 0.05 -12.61 -17.08
CA ALA A 388 0.98 -13.61 -16.55
C ALA A 388 0.29 -14.95 -16.26
N THR A 389 -0.95 -14.94 -15.76
CA THR A 389 -1.76 -16.16 -15.60
C THR A 389 -1.96 -16.88 -16.95
N GLY A 390 -2.25 -16.13 -18.01
CA GLY A 390 -2.32 -16.69 -19.36
C GLY A 390 -0.96 -17.18 -19.88
N PHE A 391 0.14 -16.52 -19.55
CA PHE A 391 1.49 -17.01 -19.88
C PHE A 391 1.80 -18.34 -19.17
N HIS A 392 1.37 -18.51 -17.92
CA HIS A 392 1.48 -19.79 -17.22
C HIS A 392 0.60 -20.89 -17.84
N LEU A 393 -0.53 -20.55 -18.46
CA LEU A 393 -1.33 -21.51 -19.25
C LEU A 393 -0.58 -21.99 -20.50
N LEU A 394 0.21 -21.11 -21.13
CA LEU A 394 0.97 -21.40 -22.35
C LEU A 394 2.33 -22.06 -22.07
N SER A 395 2.93 -21.75 -20.92
CA SER A 395 4.28 -22.15 -20.57
C SER A 395 4.40 -23.67 -20.33
N PRO A 396 5.29 -24.37 -21.08
CA PRO A 396 5.51 -25.81 -20.89
C PRO A 396 5.94 -26.17 -19.47
N GLY A 397 6.75 -25.31 -18.85
CA GLY A 397 7.36 -25.53 -17.54
C GLY A 397 6.46 -25.24 -16.34
N SER A 398 5.37 -24.48 -16.50
CA SER A 398 4.52 -24.08 -15.35
C SER A 398 3.05 -24.46 -15.46
N LYS A 399 2.54 -24.78 -16.65
CA LYS A 399 1.13 -25.19 -16.85
C LYS A 399 0.68 -26.38 -16.00
N HIS A 400 1.59 -27.25 -15.56
CA HIS A 400 1.25 -28.43 -14.76
C HIS A 400 1.16 -28.14 -13.26
N LEU A 401 1.52 -26.94 -12.81
CA LEU A 401 1.60 -26.55 -11.39
C LEU A 401 0.27 -26.02 -10.82
N PHE A 402 -0.79 -25.98 -11.62
CA PHE A 402 -2.11 -25.52 -11.21
C PHE A 402 -3.21 -26.18 -12.03
N LYS A 403 -4.41 -26.20 -11.46
CA LYS A 403 -5.58 -26.94 -11.96
C LYS A 403 -6.60 -26.06 -12.69
N GLY A 404 -6.75 -24.81 -12.27
CA GLY A 404 -7.62 -23.82 -12.93
C GLY A 404 -7.04 -22.42 -12.91
N ALA A 405 -7.56 -21.54 -13.76
CA ALA A 405 -7.04 -20.19 -13.93
C ALA A 405 -8.13 -19.13 -13.90
N THR A 406 -7.81 -17.94 -13.39
CA THR A 406 -8.67 -16.75 -13.48
C THR A 406 -7.89 -15.55 -13.99
N MET A 407 -8.34 -14.99 -15.12
CA MET A 407 -7.70 -13.89 -15.83
C MET A 407 -8.60 -12.64 -15.76
N GLN A 408 -8.28 -11.71 -14.88
CA GLN A 408 -9.08 -10.50 -14.66
C GLN A 408 -8.50 -9.35 -15.48
N SER A 409 -9.21 -8.88 -16.50
CA SER A 409 -8.82 -7.76 -17.37
C SER A 409 -7.41 -7.90 -17.95
N GLY A 410 -6.98 -9.15 -18.21
CA GLY A 410 -5.61 -9.47 -18.61
C GLY A 410 -5.52 -10.54 -19.70
N PRO A 411 -5.96 -10.23 -20.93
CA PRO A 411 -5.93 -11.17 -22.05
C PRO A 411 -4.54 -11.30 -22.70
N VAL A 412 -4.26 -12.45 -23.29
CA VAL A 412 -2.92 -12.80 -23.83
C VAL A 412 -2.81 -12.74 -25.35
N THR A 413 -3.92 -12.64 -26.08
CA THR A 413 -3.90 -12.71 -27.56
C THR A 413 -3.46 -11.42 -28.25
N LYS A 414 -3.30 -10.32 -27.51
CA LYS A 414 -2.82 -9.04 -28.05
C LYS A 414 -1.29 -9.09 -28.24
N LYS A 415 -0.80 -8.76 -29.44
CA LYS A 415 0.64 -8.89 -29.80
C LYS A 415 1.60 -8.03 -28.96
N ASP A 416 1.09 -6.97 -28.32
CA ASP A 416 1.93 -6.07 -27.51
C ASP A 416 2.16 -6.56 -26.07
N ARG A 417 1.64 -7.74 -25.68
CA ARG A 417 1.87 -8.33 -24.35
C ARG A 417 3.30 -8.83 -24.15
N THR A 418 4.02 -9.04 -25.24
CA THR A 418 5.39 -9.52 -25.29
C THR A 418 6.22 -8.68 -26.25
N LYS A 419 7.55 -8.73 -26.11
CA LYS A 419 8.49 -8.11 -27.04
C LYS A 419 9.35 -9.17 -27.73
N GLU A 420 9.76 -8.86 -28.94
CA GLU A 420 10.86 -9.58 -29.58
C GLU A 420 12.15 -9.39 -28.78
N ARG A 421 12.94 -10.46 -28.68
CA ARG A 421 14.28 -10.44 -28.06
C ARG A 421 15.19 -9.36 -28.65
N SER A 422 15.16 -9.19 -29.96
CA SER A 422 15.95 -8.18 -30.70
C SER A 422 15.62 -6.74 -30.24
N LEU A 423 14.34 -6.47 -29.96
CA LEU A 423 13.86 -5.18 -29.49
C LEU A 423 14.23 -4.96 -28.02
N MET A 424 14.05 -5.98 -27.18
CA MET A 424 14.42 -5.88 -25.76
C MET A 424 15.93 -5.71 -25.56
N LEU A 425 16.76 -6.29 -26.43
CA LEU A 425 18.21 -6.03 -26.45
C LEU A 425 18.51 -4.55 -26.70
N ARG A 426 17.81 -3.91 -27.65
CA ARG A 426 18.00 -2.49 -27.93
C ARG A 426 17.59 -1.63 -26.74
N TYR A 427 16.41 -1.90 -26.16
CA TYR A 427 15.96 -1.21 -24.96
C TYR A 427 16.92 -1.37 -23.78
N THR A 428 17.46 -2.57 -23.57
CA THR A 428 18.45 -2.82 -22.51
C THR A 428 19.73 -2.02 -22.76
N ASN A 429 20.21 -1.92 -24.00
CA ASN A 429 21.39 -1.13 -24.34
C ASN A 429 21.16 0.38 -24.16
N ASP A 430 20.05 0.91 -24.66
CA ASP A 430 19.68 2.32 -24.52
C ASP A 430 19.51 2.69 -23.04
N PHE A 431 18.87 1.81 -22.27
CA PHE A 431 18.72 1.97 -20.82
C PHE A 431 20.06 1.95 -20.10
N ALA A 432 20.96 1.02 -20.44
CA ALA A 432 22.30 0.94 -19.86
C ALA A 432 23.14 2.18 -20.17
N GLN A 433 22.97 2.80 -21.34
CA GLN A 433 23.66 4.03 -21.72
C GLN A 433 23.33 5.20 -20.78
N ILE A 434 22.11 5.28 -20.26
CA ILE A 434 21.68 6.32 -19.30
C ILE A 434 22.55 6.30 -18.04
N PHE A 435 22.99 5.11 -17.62
CA PHE A 435 23.83 4.91 -16.44
C PHE A 435 25.33 4.88 -16.75
N GLY A 436 25.72 5.10 -18.01
CA GLY A 436 27.12 4.97 -18.45
C GLY A 436 27.63 3.52 -18.43
N CYS A 437 26.72 2.55 -18.46
CA CYS A 437 27.05 1.12 -18.47
C CYS A 437 27.22 0.54 -19.88
N SER A 438 26.99 1.34 -20.93
CA SER A 438 27.23 0.98 -22.32
C SER A 438 28.04 2.07 -23.02
N ASN A 439 29.01 1.66 -23.84
CA ASN A 439 29.94 2.57 -24.52
C ASN A 439 29.36 3.21 -25.80
N GLY A 440 28.06 3.04 -26.08
CA GLY A 440 27.41 3.62 -27.26
C GLY A 440 27.90 3.06 -28.61
N SER A 441 28.72 2.01 -28.60
CA SER A 441 29.07 1.25 -29.80
C SER A 441 27.86 0.43 -30.23
N SER A 442 27.44 0.61 -31.49
CA SER A 442 26.42 -0.20 -32.17
C SER A 442 26.81 -1.68 -32.35
N ASP A 443 27.99 -2.07 -31.89
CA ASP A 443 28.45 -3.45 -31.90
C ASP A 443 27.73 -4.23 -30.80
N ILE A 444 26.82 -5.11 -31.24
CA ILE A 444 25.97 -6.03 -30.45
C ILE A 444 26.81 -7.07 -29.66
N ASN A 445 28.14 -6.92 -29.59
CA ASN A 445 28.99 -7.76 -28.77
C ASN A 445 28.97 -7.27 -27.32
N LEU A 446 27.89 -7.68 -26.66
CA LEU A 446 27.61 -7.59 -25.24
C LEU A 446 28.77 -8.19 -24.44
N SER A 447 29.57 -7.33 -23.78
CA SER A 447 30.47 -7.80 -22.75
C SER A 447 29.64 -8.08 -21.49
N SER A 448 30.00 -9.12 -20.74
CA SER A 448 29.51 -9.40 -19.37
C SER A 448 29.64 -8.22 -18.39
N GLU A 449 30.19 -7.09 -18.84
CA GLU A 449 30.42 -5.87 -18.10
C GLU A 449 29.16 -5.01 -18.00
N LEU A 450 28.22 -5.07 -18.96
CA LEU A 450 27.00 -4.23 -18.94
C LEU A 450 26.14 -4.56 -17.71
N VAL A 451 25.74 -5.82 -17.56
CA VAL A 451 24.91 -6.26 -16.43
C VAL A 451 25.67 -6.11 -15.12
N SER A 452 26.98 -6.39 -15.11
CA SER A 452 27.84 -6.14 -13.95
C SER A 452 27.84 -4.67 -13.53
N CYS A 453 27.89 -3.74 -14.49
CA CYS A 453 27.77 -2.31 -14.23
C CYS A 453 26.39 -1.95 -13.66
N LEU A 454 25.30 -2.41 -14.30
CA LEU A 454 23.94 -2.14 -13.83
C LEU A 454 23.70 -2.67 -12.41
N ARG A 455 24.25 -3.84 -12.06
CA ARG A 455 24.18 -4.40 -10.68
C ARG A 455 24.86 -3.51 -9.63
N ASN A 456 25.80 -2.65 -10.04
CA ASN A 456 26.48 -1.69 -9.16
C ASN A 456 25.80 -0.31 -9.12
N VAL A 457 24.82 -0.06 -10.00
CA VAL A 457 24.03 1.18 -9.97
C VAL A 457 23.11 1.17 -8.75
N ASN A 458 22.90 2.34 -8.16
CA ASN A 458 21.94 2.47 -7.06
C ASN A 458 20.52 2.13 -7.52
N ALA A 459 19.89 1.17 -6.84
CA ALA A 459 18.54 0.70 -7.18
C ALA A 459 17.48 1.81 -7.22
N SER A 460 17.57 2.82 -6.36
CA SER A 460 16.61 3.94 -6.37
C SER A 460 16.75 4.82 -7.60
N LEU A 461 17.97 4.89 -8.18
CA LEU A 461 18.21 5.63 -9.41
C LEU A 461 17.62 4.89 -10.61
N ILE A 462 17.81 3.56 -10.68
CA ILE A 462 17.16 2.69 -11.68
C ILE A 462 15.64 2.91 -11.65
N SER A 463 15.01 2.77 -10.48
CA SER A 463 13.56 2.93 -10.36
C SER A 463 13.07 4.34 -10.71
N SER A 464 13.86 5.38 -10.42
CA SER A 464 13.50 6.77 -10.78
C SER A 464 13.52 6.99 -12.30
N VAL A 465 14.49 6.40 -13.00
CA VAL A 465 14.59 6.45 -14.46
C VAL A 465 13.44 5.68 -15.09
N GLU A 466 13.16 4.46 -14.62
CA GLU A 466 12.03 3.66 -15.10
C GLU A 466 10.68 4.36 -14.90
N GLN A 467 10.48 5.04 -13.76
CA GLN A 467 9.28 5.83 -13.51
C GLN A 467 9.11 6.98 -14.50
N THR A 468 10.20 7.62 -14.92
CA THR A 468 10.16 8.71 -15.91
C THR A 468 9.58 8.24 -17.24
N PHE A 469 9.99 7.06 -17.71
CA PHE A 469 9.46 6.46 -18.94
C PHE A 469 8.02 5.99 -18.79
N ALA A 470 7.66 5.43 -17.63
CA ALA A 470 6.30 5.01 -17.34
C ALA A 470 5.31 6.20 -17.35
N ASP A 471 5.73 7.37 -16.83
CA ASP A 471 4.93 8.59 -16.84
C ASP A 471 4.70 9.14 -18.27
N GLU A 472 5.62 8.87 -19.20
CA GLU A 472 5.47 9.16 -20.64
C GLU A 472 4.69 8.07 -21.39
N GLY A 473 4.19 7.05 -20.70
CA GLY A 473 3.41 5.95 -21.27
C GLY A 473 4.23 4.84 -21.92
N SER A 474 5.56 4.85 -21.74
CA SER A 474 6.46 3.81 -22.27
C SER A 474 6.68 2.68 -21.25
N ARG A 475 6.32 1.45 -21.62
CA ARG A 475 6.66 0.23 -20.87
C ARG A 475 7.91 -0.41 -21.48
N LEU A 476 9.07 -0.06 -20.94
CA LEU A 476 10.36 -0.50 -21.49
C LEU A 476 10.64 -1.99 -21.30
N PHE A 477 10.34 -2.52 -20.12
CA PHE A 477 10.68 -3.89 -19.72
C PHE A 477 9.43 -4.72 -19.53
N GLU A 478 9.12 -5.52 -20.54
CA GLU A 478 7.97 -6.43 -20.62
C GLU A 478 8.45 -7.85 -20.95
N PRO A 479 7.62 -8.89 -20.76
CA PRO A 479 7.99 -10.26 -21.10
C PRO A 479 8.44 -10.42 -22.56
N ILE A 480 9.35 -11.36 -22.79
CA ILE A 480 9.83 -11.74 -24.12
C ILE A 480 9.31 -13.12 -24.51
N PHE A 481 9.29 -13.42 -25.81
CA PHE A 481 9.01 -14.76 -26.33
C PHE A 481 10.20 -15.34 -27.09
N GLY A 482 10.09 -16.61 -27.47
CA GLY A 482 11.15 -17.39 -28.11
C GLY A 482 12.12 -18.05 -27.12
N ASP A 483 11.76 -18.11 -25.83
CA ASP A 483 12.52 -18.75 -24.77
C ASP A 483 11.86 -20.04 -24.26
N GLU A 484 12.42 -20.66 -23.23
CA GLU A 484 11.85 -21.89 -22.67
C GLU A 484 10.51 -21.64 -21.94
N PHE A 485 10.27 -20.42 -21.48
CA PHE A 485 9.05 -20.07 -20.75
C PHE A 485 7.89 -19.80 -21.71
N LEU A 486 8.12 -18.98 -22.73
CA LEU A 486 7.22 -18.66 -23.85
C LEU A 486 7.90 -19.01 -25.19
N PRO A 487 7.79 -20.26 -25.66
CA PRO A 487 8.49 -20.70 -26.88
C PRO A 487 8.06 -20.00 -28.17
N VAL A 488 6.81 -19.50 -28.19
CA VAL A 488 6.21 -18.82 -29.34
C VAL A 488 5.48 -17.58 -28.85
N GLU A 489 5.23 -16.65 -29.77
CA GLU A 489 4.45 -15.45 -29.51
C GLU A 489 3.05 -15.84 -28.97
N PRO A 490 2.64 -15.35 -27.77
CA PRO A 490 1.35 -15.71 -27.14
C PRO A 490 0.13 -15.52 -28.04
N SER A 491 0.12 -14.48 -28.88
CA SER A 491 -0.94 -14.26 -29.87
C SER A 491 -1.07 -15.37 -30.92
N GLU A 492 -0.07 -16.24 -31.06
CA GLU A 492 -0.02 -17.34 -32.04
C GLU A 492 0.04 -18.72 -31.35
N ALA A 493 0.11 -18.75 -30.02
CA ALA A 493 0.27 -19.97 -29.23
C ALA A 493 -1.01 -20.83 -29.16
N ALA A 494 -0.87 -22.15 -29.26
CA ALA A 494 -1.99 -23.07 -29.08
C ALA A 494 -2.28 -23.30 -27.58
N PHE A 495 -3.54 -23.16 -27.17
CA PHE A 495 -3.99 -23.61 -25.86
C PHE A 495 -4.24 -25.12 -25.85
N LEU A 496 -4.00 -25.76 -24.71
CA LEU A 496 -4.24 -27.21 -24.56
C LEU A 496 -5.69 -27.55 -24.21
N GLY A 497 -6.46 -26.58 -23.68
CA GLY A 497 -7.82 -26.83 -23.23
C GLY A 497 -7.93 -27.76 -22.02
N ASP A 498 -6.84 -27.97 -21.28
CA ASP A 498 -6.74 -28.94 -20.18
C ASP A 498 -7.17 -28.37 -18.82
N LYS A 499 -7.66 -27.13 -18.77
CA LYS A 499 -8.03 -26.42 -17.54
C LYS A 499 -9.32 -25.63 -17.67
N ASP A 500 -10.03 -25.51 -16.56
CA ASP A 500 -11.12 -24.56 -16.43
C ASP A 500 -10.57 -23.13 -16.29
N VAL A 501 -11.17 -22.18 -17.00
CA VAL A 501 -10.74 -20.78 -17.02
C VAL A 501 -11.92 -19.85 -16.77
N LEU A 502 -11.76 -18.95 -15.81
CA LEU A 502 -12.63 -17.78 -15.61
C LEU A 502 -11.91 -16.55 -16.16
N ILE A 503 -12.40 -15.95 -17.23
CA ILE A 503 -11.82 -14.73 -17.81
C ILE A 503 -12.87 -13.62 -17.76
N GLY A 504 -12.46 -12.37 -17.59
CA GLY A 504 -13.43 -11.29 -17.62
C GLY A 504 -12.82 -9.91 -17.60
N TYR A 505 -13.71 -8.93 -17.57
CA TYR A 505 -13.40 -7.51 -17.66
C TYR A 505 -14.41 -6.69 -16.85
N VAL A 506 -14.19 -5.39 -16.74
CA VAL A 506 -15.15 -4.44 -16.13
C VAL A 506 -15.83 -3.57 -17.18
N ALA A 507 -17.01 -3.04 -16.87
CA ALA A 507 -17.85 -2.35 -17.85
C ALA A 507 -17.22 -1.11 -18.52
N ASN A 508 -16.20 -0.48 -17.92
CA ASN A 508 -15.54 0.72 -18.46
C ASN A 508 -14.02 0.71 -18.25
N GLU A 509 -13.35 -0.34 -18.71
CA GLU A 509 -11.90 -0.55 -18.63
C GLU A 509 -11.08 0.70 -18.98
N GLY A 510 -11.42 1.34 -20.10
CA GLY A 510 -10.65 2.43 -20.68
C GLY A 510 -10.75 3.76 -19.94
N SER A 511 -11.64 3.94 -18.96
CA SER A 511 -11.88 5.27 -18.40
C SER A 511 -10.73 5.77 -17.52
N ILE A 512 -10.09 4.88 -16.75
CA ILE A 512 -8.86 5.21 -16.00
C ILE A 512 -7.66 5.37 -16.94
N MET A 513 -7.56 4.55 -17.98
CA MET A 513 -6.50 4.65 -18.99
C MET A 513 -6.58 6.00 -19.73
N LEU A 514 -7.81 6.42 -20.09
CA LEU A 514 -8.07 7.71 -20.70
C LEU A 514 -7.70 8.88 -19.76
N TYR A 515 -8.01 8.73 -18.47
CA TYR A 515 -7.57 9.70 -17.45
C TYR A 515 -6.05 9.77 -17.36
N GLU A 516 -5.36 8.63 -17.34
CA GLU A 516 -3.90 8.55 -17.25
C GLU A 516 -3.21 9.19 -18.46
N SER A 517 -3.73 8.97 -19.67
CA SER A 517 -3.21 9.58 -20.89
C SER A 517 -3.48 11.08 -21.01
N PHE A 518 -4.56 11.59 -20.39
CA PHE A 518 -4.96 12.99 -20.54
C PHE A 518 -5.36 13.64 -19.21
N ARG A 519 -4.46 13.60 -18.21
CA ARG A 519 -4.70 14.12 -16.85
C ARG A 519 -5.06 15.61 -16.80
N ASP A 520 -4.61 16.39 -17.78
CA ASP A 520 -4.94 17.82 -17.91
C ASP A 520 -6.36 18.06 -18.44
N THR A 521 -6.94 17.08 -19.13
CA THR A 521 -8.28 17.16 -19.73
C THR A 521 -9.33 16.47 -18.86
N PHE A 522 -9.02 15.28 -18.34
CA PHE A 522 -9.93 14.49 -17.53
C PHE A 522 -9.49 14.52 -16.07
N SER A 523 -10.43 14.80 -15.18
CA SER A 523 -10.19 14.84 -13.74
C SER A 523 -10.99 13.75 -13.04
N GLN A 524 -10.38 13.14 -12.02
CA GLN A 524 -11.08 12.24 -11.10
C GLN A 524 -12.07 12.98 -10.20
N ILE A 525 -11.84 14.26 -9.92
CA ILE A 525 -12.59 15.02 -8.89
C ILE A 525 -13.38 16.16 -9.52
N LEU A 526 -12.84 16.84 -10.53
CA LEU A 526 -13.51 17.95 -11.18
C LEU A 526 -14.45 17.47 -12.30
N PRO A 527 -15.58 18.14 -12.53
CA PRO A 527 -16.46 17.83 -13.64
C PRO A 527 -15.69 17.84 -14.98
N PRO A 528 -15.94 16.87 -15.86
CA PRO A 528 -15.22 16.79 -17.13
C PRO A 528 -15.58 17.99 -18.03
N ARG A 529 -14.59 18.52 -18.75
CA ARG A 529 -14.81 19.57 -19.74
C ARG A 529 -15.66 19.06 -20.93
N LYS A 530 -16.27 20.00 -21.65
CA LYS A 530 -16.92 19.71 -22.93
C LYS A 530 -15.84 19.41 -23.99
N ILE A 531 -16.12 18.46 -24.86
CA ILE A 531 -15.25 17.99 -25.94
C ILE A 531 -16.06 17.89 -27.24
N ASN A 532 -15.44 18.03 -28.41
CA ASN A 532 -16.14 17.93 -29.69
C ASN A 532 -15.44 16.93 -30.63
N LYS A 533 -16.04 16.56 -31.78
CA LYS A 533 -15.49 15.57 -32.72
C LYS A 533 -14.17 15.99 -33.35
N VAL A 534 -13.93 17.29 -33.50
CA VAL A 534 -12.63 17.78 -34.01
C VAL A 534 -11.53 17.47 -33.00
N GLU A 535 -11.78 17.71 -31.71
CA GLU A 535 -10.84 17.34 -30.65
C GLU A 535 -10.62 15.83 -30.55
N MET A 536 -11.58 15.00 -30.98
CA MET A 536 -11.43 13.54 -30.97
C MET A 536 -10.28 13.07 -31.85
N ILE A 537 -10.05 13.70 -33.01
CA ILE A 537 -8.88 13.36 -33.85
C ILE A 537 -7.58 13.64 -33.10
N HIS A 538 -7.50 14.72 -32.33
CA HIS A 538 -6.32 15.02 -31.52
C HIS A 538 -6.09 13.98 -30.42
N PHE A 539 -7.14 13.58 -29.70
CA PHE A 539 -7.02 12.52 -28.70
C PHE A 539 -6.59 11.19 -29.33
N LEU A 540 -7.22 10.78 -30.44
CA LEU A 540 -6.88 9.55 -31.13
C LEU A 540 -5.44 9.58 -31.67
N GLY A 541 -5.00 10.68 -32.28
CA GLY A 541 -3.64 10.82 -32.76
C GLY A 541 -2.59 10.85 -31.65
N THR A 542 -2.97 11.25 -30.43
CA THR A 542 -2.07 11.17 -29.26
C THR A 542 -2.03 9.75 -28.69
N LEU A 543 -3.17 9.05 -28.67
CA LEU A 543 -3.24 7.66 -28.21
C LEU A 543 -2.59 6.67 -29.18
N TYR A 544 -2.61 6.99 -30.48
CA TYR A 544 -2.16 6.13 -31.58
C TYR A 544 -1.33 6.94 -32.58
N PRO A 545 -0.11 7.35 -32.19
CA PRO A 545 0.73 8.23 -33.01
C PRO A 545 1.17 7.62 -34.35
N ASP A 546 1.17 6.29 -34.46
CA ASP A 546 1.58 5.57 -35.66
C ASP A 546 0.46 5.50 -36.73
N LEU A 547 -0.77 5.87 -36.38
CA LEU A 547 -1.91 5.83 -37.32
C LEU A 547 -1.95 7.05 -38.24
N SER A 548 -2.34 6.81 -39.50
CA SER A 548 -2.54 7.89 -40.47
C SER A 548 -3.83 8.67 -40.18
N LEU A 549 -3.92 9.91 -40.66
CA LEU A 549 -5.14 10.71 -40.49
C LEU A 549 -6.41 10.01 -41.05
N PRO A 550 -6.39 9.35 -42.23
CA PRO A 550 -7.51 8.52 -42.68
C PRO A 550 -7.92 7.42 -41.69
N ASP A 551 -6.96 6.76 -41.05
CA ASP A 551 -7.23 5.69 -40.06
C ASP A 551 -7.86 6.26 -38.79
N LEU A 552 -7.38 7.41 -38.33
CA LEU A 552 -7.97 8.13 -37.19
C LEU A 552 -9.41 8.56 -37.49
N ILE A 553 -9.70 9.03 -38.70
CA ILE A 553 -11.05 9.37 -39.15
C ILE A 553 -11.93 8.11 -39.21
N HIS A 554 -11.39 6.99 -39.67
CA HIS A 554 -12.11 5.71 -39.71
C HIS A 554 -12.50 5.24 -38.30
N LEU A 555 -11.56 5.26 -37.34
CA LEU A 555 -11.84 4.96 -35.94
C LEU A 555 -12.88 5.91 -35.33
N GLN A 556 -12.73 7.22 -35.55
CA GLN A 556 -13.72 8.19 -35.10
C GLN A 556 -15.11 7.84 -35.65
N GLN A 557 -15.22 7.52 -36.94
CA GLN A 557 -16.50 7.24 -37.56
C GLN A 557 -17.18 5.99 -36.98
N ILE A 558 -16.41 4.94 -36.69
CA ILE A 558 -16.93 3.69 -36.12
C ILE A 558 -17.51 3.91 -34.72
N TYR A 559 -16.80 4.65 -33.87
CA TYR A 559 -17.21 4.82 -32.47
C TYR A 559 -18.14 6.01 -32.24
N MET A 560 -18.04 7.06 -33.07
CA MET A 560 -18.66 8.35 -32.83
C MET A 560 -19.58 8.81 -33.97
N GLY A 561 -19.69 8.05 -35.06
CA GLY A 561 -20.49 8.43 -36.23
C GLY A 561 -21.96 8.72 -35.89
N ASN A 562 -22.53 7.93 -34.98
CA ASN A 562 -23.93 8.06 -34.55
C ASN A 562 -24.14 9.03 -33.36
N ILE A 563 -23.06 9.62 -32.84
CA ILE A 563 -23.09 10.51 -31.67
C ILE A 563 -23.23 11.96 -32.15
N GLN A 564 -24.12 12.73 -31.52
CA GLN A 564 -24.31 14.15 -31.86
C GLN A 564 -23.13 14.99 -31.35
N GLU A 565 -22.78 16.06 -32.07
CA GLU A 565 -21.63 16.94 -31.74
C GLU A 565 -21.71 17.55 -30.33
N ASN A 566 -22.94 17.81 -29.86
CA ASN A 566 -23.21 18.37 -28.54
C ASN A 566 -23.36 17.31 -27.44
N ASP A 567 -23.31 16.02 -27.78
CA ASP A 567 -23.30 14.93 -26.80
C ASP A 567 -21.90 14.65 -26.28
N TYR A 568 -21.41 15.58 -25.47
CA TYR A 568 -20.08 15.52 -24.86
C TYR A 568 -19.87 14.28 -23.98
N LYS A 569 -20.96 13.72 -23.43
CA LYS A 569 -20.89 12.50 -22.62
C LYS A 569 -20.71 11.29 -23.51
N GLY A 570 -21.49 11.18 -24.58
CA GLY A 570 -21.35 10.14 -25.60
C GLY A 570 -19.96 10.15 -26.24
N LEU A 571 -19.44 11.33 -26.61
CA LEU A 571 -18.10 11.44 -27.19
C LEU A 571 -17.00 10.98 -26.21
N ARG A 572 -17.11 11.33 -24.92
CA ARG A 572 -16.14 10.88 -23.90
C ARG A 572 -16.24 9.38 -23.68
N GLN A 573 -17.45 8.84 -23.61
CA GLN A 573 -17.66 7.41 -23.46
C GLN A 573 -17.10 6.67 -24.67
N ALA A 574 -17.28 7.18 -25.89
CA ALA A 574 -16.72 6.59 -27.10
C ALA A 574 -15.18 6.54 -27.09
N LEU A 575 -14.49 7.58 -26.57
CA LEU A 575 -13.03 7.51 -26.36
C LEU A 575 -12.64 6.44 -25.34
N SER A 576 -13.41 6.32 -24.26
CA SER A 576 -13.21 5.29 -23.24
C SER A 576 -13.42 3.89 -23.83
N ASP A 577 -14.49 3.70 -24.59
CA ASP A 577 -14.82 2.45 -25.29
C ASP A 577 -13.69 2.03 -26.24
N ILE A 578 -13.10 2.96 -27.00
CA ILE A 578 -11.97 2.64 -27.89
C ILE A 578 -10.82 2.03 -27.08
N LYS A 579 -10.50 2.59 -25.91
CA LYS A 579 -9.44 2.05 -25.05
C LYS A 579 -9.83 0.76 -24.34
N SER A 580 -11.09 0.61 -23.95
CA SER A 580 -11.62 -0.65 -23.43
C SER A 580 -11.48 -1.77 -24.46
N ASP A 581 -11.94 -1.51 -25.69
CA ASP A 581 -11.97 -2.46 -26.81
C ASP A 581 -10.56 -2.85 -27.24
N GLU A 582 -9.67 -1.88 -27.44
CA GLU A 582 -8.27 -2.07 -27.85
C GLU A 582 -7.42 -2.75 -26.76
N HIS A 583 -7.53 -2.31 -25.51
CA HIS A 583 -6.62 -2.80 -24.47
C HIS A 583 -7.09 -4.09 -23.79
N VAL A 584 -8.40 -4.36 -23.73
CA VAL A 584 -8.93 -5.46 -22.90
C VAL A 584 -9.99 -6.28 -23.64
N LEU A 585 -11.08 -5.68 -24.11
CA LEU A 585 -12.29 -6.44 -24.49
C LEU A 585 -12.06 -7.33 -25.72
N CYS A 586 -11.55 -6.79 -26.83
CA CYS A 586 -11.36 -7.58 -28.05
C CYS A 586 -10.44 -8.79 -27.81
N ALA A 587 -9.32 -8.55 -27.12
CA ALA A 587 -8.36 -9.58 -26.74
C ALA A 587 -8.95 -10.60 -25.76
N THR A 588 -9.84 -10.17 -24.86
CA THR A 588 -10.53 -11.06 -23.92
C THR A 588 -11.43 -12.05 -24.65
N PHE A 589 -12.21 -11.58 -25.64
CA PHE A 589 -13.06 -12.46 -26.41
C PHE A 589 -12.26 -13.43 -27.28
N GLU A 590 -11.21 -13.00 -27.99
CA GLU A 590 -10.39 -13.93 -28.77
C GLU A 590 -9.65 -14.94 -27.88
N THR A 591 -9.15 -14.50 -26.71
CA THR A 591 -8.55 -15.41 -25.73
C THR A 591 -9.58 -16.45 -25.26
N ALA A 592 -10.80 -16.02 -24.92
CA ALA A 592 -11.88 -16.90 -24.47
C ALA A 592 -12.33 -17.89 -25.56
N GLU A 593 -12.47 -17.43 -26.81
CA GLU A 593 -12.80 -18.28 -27.96
C GLU A 593 -11.76 -19.37 -28.16
N ARG A 594 -10.47 -19.00 -28.21
CA ARG A 594 -9.39 -19.98 -28.44
C ARG A 594 -9.26 -20.97 -27.28
N LEU A 595 -9.46 -20.52 -26.04
CA LEU A 595 -9.52 -21.41 -24.89
C LEU A 595 -10.72 -22.37 -24.97
N ALA A 596 -11.89 -21.87 -25.39
CA ALA A 596 -13.10 -22.68 -25.50
C ALA A 596 -12.99 -23.71 -26.63
N ASP A 597 -12.44 -23.33 -27.79
CA ASP A 597 -12.18 -24.25 -28.90
C ASP A 597 -11.17 -25.34 -28.53
N ALA A 598 -10.11 -24.96 -27.81
CA ALA A 598 -9.15 -25.92 -27.28
C ALA A 598 -9.78 -26.86 -26.25
N ALA A 599 -10.60 -26.34 -25.33
CA ALA A 599 -11.29 -27.14 -24.31
C ALA A 599 -12.32 -28.10 -24.92
N ALA A 600 -13.03 -27.67 -25.97
CA ALA A 600 -13.95 -28.53 -26.72
C ALA A 600 -13.23 -29.67 -27.47
N SER A 601 -11.96 -29.46 -27.81
CA SER A 601 -11.11 -30.46 -28.47
C SER A 601 -10.39 -31.40 -27.49
N ALA A 602 -10.40 -31.08 -26.19
CA ALA A 602 -9.71 -31.83 -25.15
C ALA A 602 -10.64 -32.85 -24.46
N ASP A 603 -10.10 -34.02 -24.09
CA ASP A 603 -10.85 -35.12 -23.43
C ASP A 603 -11.22 -34.85 -21.95
N GLY A 604 -11.22 -33.59 -21.50
CA GLY A 604 -11.36 -33.20 -20.09
C GLY A 604 -12.71 -32.64 -19.66
N GLY A 605 -13.54 -32.19 -20.61
CA GLY A 605 -14.81 -31.50 -20.30
C GLY A 605 -14.63 -30.17 -19.55
N ASN A 606 -13.46 -29.53 -19.69
CA ASN A 606 -13.14 -28.26 -19.03
C ASN A 606 -13.96 -27.11 -19.61
N GLY A 607 -14.30 -26.14 -18.76
CA GLY A 607 -15.14 -24.99 -19.08
C GLY A 607 -14.39 -23.67 -19.13
N VAL A 608 -14.75 -22.83 -20.09
CA VAL A 608 -14.38 -21.40 -20.11
C VAL A 608 -15.60 -20.59 -19.68
N TYR A 609 -15.41 -19.60 -18.83
CA TYR A 609 -16.47 -18.72 -18.33
C TYR A 609 -16.04 -17.26 -18.52
N VAL A 610 -16.92 -16.46 -19.11
CA VAL A 610 -16.67 -15.03 -19.35
C VAL A 610 -17.57 -14.18 -18.46
N TYR A 611 -17.00 -13.22 -17.74
CA TYR A 611 -17.75 -12.26 -16.93
C TYR A 611 -17.48 -10.80 -17.32
N GLU A 612 -18.48 -9.95 -17.07
CA GLU A 612 -18.38 -8.50 -17.02
C GLU A 612 -18.79 -8.05 -15.62
N MET A 613 -17.94 -7.31 -14.91
CA MET A 613 -18.33 -6.66 -13.66
C MET A 613 -18.80 -5.23 -13.90
N ASN A 614 -20.01 -4.93 -13.45
CA ASN A 614 -20.63 -3.61 -13.56
C ASN A 614 -21.24 -3.18 -12.21
N TYR A 615 -20.38 -2.96 -11.23
CA TYR A 615 -20.72 -2.37 -9.94
C TYR A 615 -19.76 -1.26 -9.54
N VAL A 616 -20.30 -0.06 -9.31
CA VAL A 616 -19.53 1.07 -8.76
C VAL A 616 -19.67 1.04 -7.24
N SER A 617 -18.54 0.98 -6.53
CA SER A 617 -18.49 1.06 -5.07
C SER A 617 -19.32 2.25 -4.55
N ALA A 618 -20.11 2.02 -3.50
CA ALA A 618 -20.88 3.08 -2.85
C ALA A 618 -19.99 4.11 -2.12
N CYS A 619 -18.68 3.86 -2.05
CA CYS A 619 -17.66 4.76 -1.52
C CYS A 619 -16.79 5.40 -2.60
N ASN A 620 -17.05 5.11 -3.88
CA ASN A 620 -16.31 5.72 -4.96
C ASN A 620 -16.51 7.24 -4.93
N LYS A 621 -15.40 7.99 -4.85
CA LYS A 621 -15.40 9.46 -4.83
C LYS A 621 -15.07 10.08 -6.21
N ARG A 622 -14.77 9.25 -7.21
CA ARG A 622 -14.46 9.71 -8.55
C ARG A 622 -15.71 10.24 -9.24
N GLN A 623 -15.49 11.05 -10.27
CA GLN A 623 -16.55 11.54 -11.13
C GLN A 623 -17.36 10.37 -11.74
N PRO A 624 -18.70 10.47 -11.85
CA PRO A 624 -19.54 9.36 -12.29
C PRO A 624 -19.23 8.80 -13.68
N TRP A 625 -18.57 9.59 -14.54
CA TRP A 625 -18.24 9.16 -15.90
C TRP A 625 -17.20 8.04 -15.96
N PHE A 626 -16.41 7.83 -14.90
CA PHE A 626 -15.49 6.69 -14.83
C PHE A 626 -16.26 5.36 -14.88
N GLY A 627 -17.49 5.31 -14.37
CA GLY A 627 -18.21 4.06 -14.20
C GLY A 627 -17.39 3.07 -13.37
N VAL A 628 -17.35 1.82 -13.83
CA VAL A 628 -16.55 0.74 -13.26
C VAL A 628 -15.30 0.59 -14.10
N THR A 629 -14.16 1.03 -13.57
CA THR A 629 -12.91 1.12 -14.32
C THR A 629 -11.90 0.06 -13.93
N HIS A 630 -10.84 -0.09 -14.73
CA HIS A 630 -9.84 -1.13 -14.60
C HIS A 630 -9.34 -1.26 -13.15
N GLY A 631 -9.56 -2.43 -12.53
CA GLY A 631 -9.14 -2.73 -11.17
C GLY A 631 -10.17 -2.47 -10.08
N ASP A 632 -11.34 -1.92 -10.41
CA ASP A 632 -12.41 -1.70 -9.44
C ASP A 632 -12.98 -3.00 -8.86
N GLU A 633 -12.76 -4.16 -9.49
CA GLU A 633 -13.17 -5.47 -8.99
C GLU A 633 -12.28 -6.00 -7.86
N ILE A 634 -11.01 -5.61 -7.83
CA ILE A 634 -10.00 -6.17 -6.91
C ILE A 634 -10.43 -6.04 -5.44
N PRO A 635 -10.87 -4.86 -4.95
CA PRO A 635 -11.26 -4.73 -3.55
C PRO A 635 -12.40 -5.68 -3.17
N PHE A 636 -13.32 -5.97 -4.09
CA PHE A 636 -14.44 -6.87 -3.85
C PHE A 636 -14.01 -8.34 -3.83
N VAL A 637 -13.11 -8.74 -4.74
CA VAL A 637 -12.53 -10.09 -4.77
C VAL A 637 -11.77 -10.37 -3.48
N PHE A 638 -11.00 -9.41 -2.96
CA PHE A 638 -10.21 -9.58 -1.73
C PHE A 638 -10.98 -9.28 -0.43
N GLY A 639 -12.26 -8.91 -0.50
CA GLY A 639 -13.06 -8.68 0.69
C GLY A 639 -12.72 -7.40 1.46
N ARG A 640 -12.15 -6.38 0.81
CA ARG A 640 -11.85 -5.09 1.45
C ARG A 640 -13.06 -4.43 2.13
N PRO A 641 -14.31 -4.54 1.61
CA PRO A 641 -15.47 -3.98 2.31
C PRO A 641 -15.76 -4.59 3.70
N PHE A 642 -15.18 -5.74 4.04
CA PHE A 642 -15.32 -6.36 5.37
C PHE A 642 -14.34 -5.81 6.41
N ASP A 643 -13.31 -5.04 6.01
CA ASP A 643 -12.36 -4.41 6.91
C ASP A 643 -13.05 -3.30 7.72
N PHE A 644 -12.92 -3.32 9.06
CA PHE A 644 -13.57 -2.36 9.97
C PHE A 644 -13.13 -0.90 9.72
N ASP A 645 -11.90 -0.70 9.23
CA ASP A 645 -11.34 0.63 8.91
C ASP A 645 -11.75 1.13 7.51
N GLY A 646 -12.33 0.27 6.66
CA GLY A 646 -12.62 0.56 5.26
C GLY A 646 -13.81 1.50 5.03
N GLY A 647 -14.67 1.71 6.03
CA GLY A 647 -15.76 2.70 5.98
C GLY A 647 -16.90 2.43 4.98
N CYS A 648 -16.87 1.31 4.24
CA CYS A 648 -17.72 1.04 3.07
C CYS A 648 -18.67 -0.14 3.25
N THR A 649 -19.37 -0.19 4.39
CA THR A 649 -20.25 -1.32 4.76
C THR A 649 -21.40 -1.59 3.79
N ARG A 650 -21.77 -0.62 2.94
CA ARG A 650 -22.79 -0.80 1.90
C ARG A 650 -22.37 -1.76 0.79
N ASP A 651 -21.07 -1.96 0.62
CA ASP A 651 -20.48 -2.80 -0.43
C ASP A 651 -20.31 -4.26 0.01
N ILE A 652 -20.50 -4.56 1.30
CA ILE A 652 -20.36 -5.90 1.91
C ILE A 652 -21.19 -6.97 1.19
N PRO A 653 -22.49 -6.76 0.88
CA PRO A 653 -23.29 -7.78 0.20
C PRO A 653 -22.76 -8.11 -1.19
N PHE A 654 -22.31 -7.10 -1.94
CA PHE A 654 -21.76 -7.27 -3.27
C PHE A 654 -20.40 -7.99 -3.23
N SER A 655 -19.50 -7.57 -2.32
CA SER A 655 -18.21 -8.25 -2.12
C SER A 655 -18.39 -9.71 -1.73
N ARG A 656 -19.39 -10.04 -0.89
CA ARG A 656 -19.71 -11.44 -0.57
C ARG A 656 -20.05 -12.25 -1.81
N ALA A 657 -20.91 -11.72 -2.67
CA ALA A 657 -21.30 -12.38 -3.91
C ALA A 657 -20.11 -12.65 -4.84
N VAL A 658 -19.20 -11.68 -4.96
CA VAL A 658 -17.96 -11.80 -5.73
C VAL A 658 -17.03 -12.86 -5.12
N ILE A 659 -16.85 -12.88 -3.81
CA ILE A 659 -16.01 -13.90 -3.14
C ILE A 659 -16.59 -15.32 -3.32
N GLU A 660 -17.90 -15.48 -3.19
CA GLU A 660 -18.57 -16.78 -3.37
C GLU A 660 -18.38 -17.33 -4.79
N LEU A 661 -18.43 -16.46 -5.79
CA LEU A 661 -18.15 -16.78 -7.18
C LEU A 661 -16.71 -17.24 -7.38
N TRP A 662 -15.72 -16.42 -6.99
CA TRP A 662 -14.30 -16.76 -7.18
C TRP A 662 -13.94 -18.04 -6.42
N SER A 663 -14.45 -18.19 -5.20
CA SER A 663 -14.17 -19.38 -4.38
C SER A 663 -14.91 -20.63 -4.87
N SER A 664 -16.12 -20.52 -5.43
CA SER A 664 -16.81 -21.65 -6.05
C SER A 664 -16.11 -22.12 -7.32
N PHE A 665 -15.62 -21.20 -8.15
CA PHE A 665 -14.79 -21.55 -9.29
C PHE A 665 -13.48 -22.25 -8.85
N ALA A 666 -12.80 -21.72 -7.83
CA ALA A 666 -11.57 -22.33 -7.33
C ALA A 666 -11.77 -23.74 -6.73
N LYS A 667 -12.94 -24.03 -6.15
CA LYS A 667 -13.23 -25.31 -5.48
C LYS A 667 -13.92 -26.34 -6.37
N ALA A 668 -14.84 -25.88 -7.23
CA ALA A 668 -15.77 -26.74 -7.97
C ALA A 668 -15.65 -26.58 -9.48
N ARG A 669 -14.75 -25.71 -9.96
CA ARG A 669 -14.53 -25.40 -11.38
C ARG A 669 -15.76 -24.91 -12.13
N ALA A 670 -16.77 -24.49 -11.37
CA ALA A 670 -17.99 -23.89 -11.86
C ALA A 670 -18.26 -22.63 -11.04
N PRO A 671 -18.34 -21.45 -11.67
CA PRO A 671 -18.70 -20.24 -10.95
C PRO A 671 -20.19 -20.31 -10.61
N ILE A 672 -20.48 -20.33 -9.31
CA ILE A 672 -21.84 -20.37 -8.76
C ILE A 672 -22.08 -19.04 -8.09
N GLY A 673 -23.10 -18.32 -8.57
CA GLY A 673 -23.49 -17.04 -8.00
C GLY A 673 -24.29 -17.18 -6.69
N PRO A 674 -24.60 -16.05 -6.05
CA PRO A 674 -25.50 -16.02 -4.90
C PRO A 674 -26.82 -16.72 -5.22
N ASN A 675 -27.35 -17.48 -4.26
CA ASN A 675 -28.56 -18.31 -4.39
C ASN A 675 -28.41 -19.59 -5.25
N GLY A 676 -27.18 -19.99 -5.62
CA GLY A 676 -26.94 -21.26 -6.31
C GLY A 676 -27.17 -21.20 -7.83
N ASN A 677 -27.27 -20.00 -8.41
CA ASN A 677 -27.39 -19.83 -9.85
C ASN A 677 -26.11 -20.32 -10.53
N LYS A 678 -26.22 -21.39 -11.32
CA LYS A 678 -25.13 -21.90 -12.16
C LYS A 678 -24.94 -20.99 -13.36
N TRP A 679 -23.69 -20.72 -13.70
CA TRP A 679 -23.40 -19.85 -14.83
C TRP A 679 -23.03 -20.69 -16.06
N PRO A 680 -23.56 -20.31 -17.24
CA PRO A 680 -23.28 -21.05 -18.45
C PRO A 680 -21.80 -20.89 -18.82
N MET A 681 -21.25 -21.94 -19.41
CA MET A 681 -19.97 -21.85 -20.11
C MET A 681 -20.09 -20.86 -21.26
N PHE A 682 -18.96 -20.24 -21.58
CA PHE A 682 -18.80 -19.42 -22.76
C PHE A 682 -19.02 -20.28 -24.01
N LEU A 683 -19.86 -19.77 -24.91
CA LEU A 683 -20.14 -20.37 -26.20
C LEU A 683 -19.71 -19.37 -27.28
N PRO A 684 -18.66 -19.66 -28.07
CA PRO A 684 -18.14 -18.74 -29.09
C PRO A 684 -19.23 -18.19 -30.02
N ASN A 685 -20.15 -19.04 -30.47
CA ASN A 685 -21.23 -18.64 -31.37
C ASN A 685 -22.24 -17.65 -30.76
N SER A 686 -22.45 -17.67 -29.43
CA SER A 686 -23.41 -16.79 -28.76
C SER A 686 -22.77 -15.70 -27.90
N MET A 687 -21.44 -15.65 -27.81
CA MET A 687 -20.68 -14.63 -27.05
C MET A 687 -21.25 -14.42 -25.65
N THR A 688 -21.49 -15.54 -24.95
CA THR A 688 -22.22 -15.54 -23.69
C THR A 688 -21.38 -14.91 -22.58
N VAL A 689 -21.85 -13.80 -22.03
CA VAL A 689 -21.16 -13.07 -20.95
C VAL A 689 -22.05 -13.04 -19.71
N PHE A 690 -21.39 -13.21 -18.57
CA PHE A 690 -22.04 -13.13 -17.28
C PHE A 690 -21.86 -11.73 -16.65
N ASN A 691 -22.96 -11.00 -16.46
CA ASN A 691 -22.92 -9.66 -15.85
C ASN A 691 -23.05 -9.76 -14.34
N ILE A 692 -22.07 -9.23 -13.62
CA ILE A 692 -22.04 -9.12 -12.17
C ILE A 692 -22.43 -7.69 -11.80
N THR A 693 -23.63 -7.48 -11.24
CA THR A 693 -24.17 -6.15 -10.91
C THR A 693 -24.71 -6.08 -9.47
N SER A 694 -25.13 -4.89 -9.03
CA SER A 694 -25.77 -4.70 -7.72
C SER A 694 -27.09 -5.46 -7.57
N GLU A 695 -27.80 -5.71 -8.66
CA GLU A 695 -29.12 -6.35 -8.68
C GLU A 695 -29.02 -7.88 -8.73
N GLY A 696 -27.80 -8.40 -8.72
CA GLY A 696 -27.49 -9.80 -8.87
C GLY A 696 -26.79 -10.03 -10.20
N SER A 697 -27.25 -11.05 -10.91
CA SER A 697 -26.48 -11.57 -12.02
C SER A 697 -27.34 -12.01 -13.19
N ALA A 698 -26.92 -11.62 -14.40
CA ALA A 698 -27.66 -11.87 -15.62
C ALA A 698 -26.73 -12.31 -16.75
N VAL A 699 -27.22 -13.21 -17.60
CA VAL A 699 -26.51 -13.64 -18.80
C VAL A 699 -26.89 -12.72 -19.96
N SER A 700 -25.89 -12.16 -20.64
CA SER A 700 -26.06 -11.37 -21.86
C SER A 700 -25.26 -11.97 -23.02
N SER A 701 -25.45 -11.42 -24.20
CA SER A 701 -24.62 -11.66 -25.38
C SER A 701 -24.04 -10.33 -25.85
N VAL A 702 -22.75 -10.32 -26.14
CA VAL A 702 -22.01 -9.13 -26.55
C VAL A 702 -21.81 -9.13 -28.08
N LYS A 703 -21.98 -7.96 -28.71
CA LYS A 703 -21.79 -7.77 -30.17
C LYS A 703 -20.66 -6.76 -30.43
N MET A 704 -19.44 -7.25 -30.56
CA MET A 704 -18.24 -6.40 -30.77
C MET A 704 -17.66 -6.45 -32.18
N GLY A 705 -18.20 -7.30 -33.06
CA GLY A 705 -17.57 -7.67 -34.34
C GLY A 705 -17.03 -6.50 -35.17
N SER A 706 -17.82 -5.44 -35.39
CA SER A 706 -17.36 -4.32 -36.22
C SER A 706 -16.26 -3.46 -35.56
N ARG A 707 -16.25 -3.36 -34.23
CA ARG A 707 -15.25 -2.57 -33.48
C ARG A 707 -13.92 -3.32 -33.39
N CYS A 708 -13.97 -4.60 -33.02
CA CYS A 708 -12.76 -5.43 -32.94
C CYS A 708 -12.13 -5.67 -34.32
N ASN A 709 -12.94 -5.86 -35.37
CA ASN A 709 -12.41 -5.99 -36.74
C ASN A 709 -11.65 -4.73 -37.16
N ALA A 710 -12.18 -3.54 -36.88
CA ALA A 710 -11.50 -2.30 -37.25
C ALA A 710 -10.20 -2.08 -36.47
N LEU A 711 -10.17 -2.43 -35.17
CA LEU A 711 -8.94 -2.37 -34.39
C LEU A 711 -7.88 -3.36 -34.92
N LYS A 712 -8.31 -4.55 -35.33
CA LYS A 712 -7.45 -5.59 -35.92
C LYS A 712 -6.90 -5.17 -37.28
N ASP A 713 -7.74 -4.61 -38.15
CA ASP A 713 -7.35 -4.12 -39.48
C ASP A 713 -6.31 -2.99 -39.39
N LEU A 714 -6.35 -2.21 -38.31
CA LEU A 714 -5.40 -1.14 -38.00
C LEU A 714 -4.16 -1.60 -37.23
N GLY A 715 -4.04 -2.89 -36.91
CA GLY A 715 -2.92 -3.44 -36.15
C GLY A 715 -2.84 -2.95 -34.69
N LEU A 716 -3.94 -2.42 -34.15
CA LEU A 716 -4.03 -2.01 -32.74
C LEU A 716 -4.36 -3.18 -31.80
N TYR A 717 -4.87 -4.27 -32.38
CA TYR A 717 -5.33 -5.45 -31.67
C TYR A 717 -4.86 -6.73 -32.37
#